data_AF-A0A2D6SY89-F1
#
_entry.id   AF-A0A2D6SY89-F1
#
_cell.length_a   1.000
_cell.length_b   1.000
_cell.length_c   1.000
_cell.angle_alpha   90.00
_cell.angle_beta   90.00
_cell.angle_gamma   90.00
#
_symmetry.space_group_name_H-M   'P 1'
#
loop_
_entity.id
_entity.type
_entity.pdbx_description
1 polymer ?
#
loop_
_entity_poly.entity_id
_entity_poly.type
_entity_poly.pdbx_seq_one_letter_code
_entity_poly.pdbx_strand_id
1 'polypeptide(L)'
;MSIAISCGNCGKKYKIGDDKAGKKFRCKECSEPIRVPVAENEFGDSWDELCEDYGAPSAALPPVSGSAASQGRSSSSRGKKRPARKSKSGPNVGVIAIIAASVLLLVGASVGVWSLAGGFGGEPTGFDFITQEDEAAIVIHPKRLLDAPLLAALPMDDSIDKFIEETGIDPRGIKQVTVLMQSSNLQTAVSAGPRALDLSRMQDAYSVVVEFSQPFDIQTLIDKSVDELQFETATHDGNAYHRITPSAKNASRSDADLVIGAHAASETLLVVAAESRLQKMLSTGGASTKLTSMLKDADLDNDIVMVALNDPDASANQQTAQNVPAPLAPYAKIPQLMTATTVIINLSGETILAVSLEGKDSAATQELNELVTKGLEQAKALATIAGMGSAPGSSSGNGPNPMATLTDFVNKIQIDTTGNNVAVTFPRPEGLDELIASTMVPAVAQARTAATQTAGRNNLKQIGIAWHNFHDTFKSLPPGSKKTIDKNHLDANGRPFLSWRVHILPFLGQQALYDNFHLDEPWDSAHNRPLLAEMPDVYKSLGSDTGTTTRYLSFDGNGAILEDGLGVHFRNVKDGTSNTLAVVEVGSDRAVPWTKPEDVEFSPTAPVLSLLGAIGADGFSVLLCDGSTRTISPTTKDQTLKALITKAGSEVVGDF
;
A
#
# COMPACT_ATOMS: atom_id res chain seq x y z
N MET A 1 -45.41 -16.41 -20.19
CA MET A 1 -45.96 -16.02 -18.87
C MET A 1 -46.44 -14.57 -18.98
N SER A 2 -46.68 -13.88 -17.85
CA SER A 2 -47.01 -12.45 -17.87
C SER A 2 -46.43 -11.73 -16.66
N ILE A 3 -45.62 -10.71 -16.90
CA ILE A 3 -45.02 -9.86 -15.88
C ILE A 3 -46.09 -8.90 -15.34
N ALA A 4 -46.29 -8.92 -14.03
CA ALA A 4 -47.12 -7.95 -13.32
C ALA A 4 -46.27 -6.75 -12.88
N ILE A 5 -46.69 -5.53 -13.21
CA ILE A 5 -45.94 -4.30 -12.90
C ILE A 5 -46.86 -3.14 -12.56
N SER A 6 -46.57 -2.42 -11.49
CA SER A 6 -47.21 -1.15 -11.11
C SER A 6 -46.45 0.06 -11.69
N CYS A 7 -47.19 1.10 -12.06
CA CYS A 7 -46.60 2.42 -12.28
C CYS A 7 -46.03 2.96 -10.97
N GLY A 8 -44.77 3.43 -10.97
CA GLY A 8 -44.15 4.04 -9.79
C GLY A 8 -44.74 5.40 -9.40
N ASN A 9 -45.41 6.10 -10.34
CA ASN A 9 -46.02 7.41 -10.11
C ASN A 9 -47.48 7.27 -9.61
N CYS A 10 -48.35 6.62 -10.40
CA CYS A 10 -49.79 6.51 -10.06
C CYS A 10 -50.23 5.13 -9.52
N GLY A 11 -49.31 4.24 -9.15
CA GLY A 11 -49.59 2.91 -8.57
C GLY A 11 -50.26 1.87 -9.49
N LYS A 12 -50.84 2.27 -10.62
CA LYS A 12 -51.72 1.41 -11.44
C LYS A 12 -50.98 0.19 -12.00
N LYS A 13 -51.60 -0.98 -11.81
CA LYS A 13 -51.03 -2.30 -12.15
C LYS A 13 -51.38 -2.71 -13.58
N TYR A 14 -50.40 -3.26 -14.28
CA TYR A 14 -50.49 -3.84 -15.62
C TYR A 14 -50.02 -5.30 -15.59
N LYS A 15 -50.68 -6.17 -16.35
CA LYS A 15 -50.15 -7.48 -16.75
C LYS A 15 -49.66 -7.37 -18.19
N ILE A 16 -48.43 -7.77 -18.46
CA ILE A 16 -47.75 -7.58 -19.75
C ILE A 16 -47.10 -8.90 -20.15
N GLY A 17 -47.14 -9.25 -21.43
CA GLY A 17 -46.43 -10.43 -21.93
C GLY A 17 -44.91 -10.29 -21.79
N ASP A 18 -44.23 -11.42 -21.55
CA ASP A 18 -42.78 -11.46 -21.39
C ASP A 18 -42.04 -10.98 -22.66
N ASP A 19 -42.72 -10.96 -23.81
CA ASP A 19 -42.26 -10.36 -25.08
C ASP A 19 -41.87 -8.88 -24.96
N LYS A 20 -42.26 -8.22 -23.86
CA LYS A 20 -41.95 -6.81 -23.58
C LYS A 20 -41.01 -6.60 -22.39
N ALA A 21 -40.44 -7.67 -21.81
CA ALA A 21 -39.38 -7.57 -20.82
C ALA A 21 -38.23 -6.67 -21.32
N GLY A 22 -37.73 -5.78 -20.45
CA GLY A 22 -36.71 -4.78 -20.77
C GLY A 22 -37.18 -3.56 -21.59
N LYS A 23 -38.33 -3.64 -22.30
CA LYS A 23 -38.90 -2.54 -23.10
C LYS A 23 -39.59 -1.49 -22.22
N LYS A 24 -39.76 -0.28 -22.75
CA LYS A 24 -40.53 0.81 -22.13
C LYS A 24 -41.92 0.94 -22.76
N PHE A 25 -42.92 1.33 -21.96
CA PHE A 25 -44.25 1.75 -22.41
C PHE A 25 -44.75 2.89 -21.53
N ARG A 26 -45.66 3.75 -22.01
CA ARG A 26 -46.24 4.81 -21.19
C ARG A 26 -47.43 4.29 -20.37
N CYS A 27 -47.53 4.73 -19.12
CA CYS A 27 -48.71 4.55 -18.28
C CYS A 27 -49.94 5.13 -18.97
N LYS A 28 -51.06 4.40 -18.98
CA LYS A 28 -52.32 4.88 -19.54
C LYS A 28 -53.04 5.93 -18.67
N GLU A 29 -52.63 6.09 -17.41
CA GLU A 29 -53.22 7.07 -16.49
C GLU A 29 -52.44 8.39 -16.48
N CYS A 30 -51.12 8.34 -16.26
CA CYS A 30 -50.26 9.51 -16.04
C CYS A 30 -49.18 9.71 -17.12
N SER A 31 -49.22 8.96 -18.23
CA SER A 31 -48.22 9.01 -19.33
C SER A 31 -46.76 8.69 -18.96
N GLU A 32 -46.46 8.37 -17.69
CA GLU A 32 -45.12 8.02 -17.18
C GLU A 32 -44.49 6.83 -17.93
N PRO A 33 -43.23 6.91 -18.42
CA PRO A 33 -42.54 5.81 -19.10
C PRO A 33 -42.09 4.67 -18.16
N ILE A 34 -42.98 3.68 -17.97
CA ILE A 34 -42.71 2.45 -17.22
C ILE A 34 -41.78 1.52 -18.02
N ARG A 35 -40.78 0.91 -17.38
CA ARG A 35 -39.93 -0.14 -17.96
C ARG A 35 -40.29 -1.50 -17.36
N VAL A 36 -40.49 -2.51 -18.21
CA VAL A 36 -40.77 -3.88 -17.76
C VAL A 36 -39.45 -4.53 -17.28
N PRO A 37 -39.39 -5.15 -16.08
CA PRO A 37 -38.20 -5.84 -15.60
C PRO A 37 -37.89 -7.11 -16.41
N VAL A 38 -36.74 -7.72 -16.12
CA VAL A 38 -36.30 -9.02 -16.65
C VAL A 38 -36.01 -9.90 -15.44
N ALA A 39 -36.43 -11.18 -15.47
CA ALA A 39 -36.19 -12.09 -14.36
C ALA A 39 -34.72 -12.55 -14.27
N GLU A 40 -34.29 -12.78 -13.03
CA GLU A 40 -32.96 -13.28 -12.68
C GLU A 40 -33.08 -14.69 -12.10
N ASN A 41 -31.97 -15.44 -12.13
CA ASN A 41 -31.88 -16.81 -11.64
C ASN A 41 -30.64 -16.91 -10.74
N GLU A 42 -30.74 -17.65 -9.64
CA GLU A 42 -29.67 -17.81 -8.66
C GLU A 42 -28.53 -18.70 -9.17
N PHE A 43 -27.29 -18.29 -8.89
CA PHE A 43 -26.09 -19.12 -8.75
C PHE A 43 -25.00 -18.25 -8.09
N GLY A 44 -24.84 -18.40 -6.77
CA GLY A 44 -23.70 -17.91 -5.99
C GLY A 44 -22.85 -19.07 -5.46
N ASP A 45 -22.00 -18.77 -4.49
CA ASP A 45 -21.36 -19.73 -3.59
C ASP A 45 -20.42 -20.77 -4.24
N SER A 46 -19.35 -20.28 -4.89
CA SER A 46 -18.11 -21.02 -5.16
C SER A 46 -17.00 -20.05 -5.60
N TRP A 47 -16.33 -19.40 -4.64
CA TRP A 47 -15.16 -18.53 -4.90
C TRP A 47 -14.04 -18.63 -3.84
N ASP A 48 -14.34 -19.10 -2.62
CA ASP A 48 -13.34 -19.23 -1.54
C ASP A 48 -12.44 -20.47 -1.68
N GLU A 49 -12.85 -21.46 -2.47
CA GLU A 49 -12.21 -22.79 -2.58
C GLU A 49 -11.08 -22.86 -3.66
N LEU A 50 -10.61 -21.70 -4.16
CA LEU A 50 -9.59 -21.61 -5.23
C LEU A 50 -8.30 -20.88 -4.83
N CYS A 51 -8.06 -20.70 -3.52
CA CYS A 51 -6.87 -19.99 -3.01
C CYS A 51 -5.77 -20.88 -2.40
N GLU A 52 -5.97 -22.20 -2.28
CA GLU A 52 -5.02 -23.08 -1.58
C GLU A 52 -3.93 -23.72 -2.46
N ASP A 53 -4.11 -23.77 -3.78
CA ASP A 53 -3.37 -24.73 -4.66
C ASP A 53 -2.07 -24.17 -5.31
N TYR A 54 -1.35 -23.29 -4.61
CA TYR A 54 -0.05 -22.74 -5.04
C TYR A 54 1.06 -22.90 -3.99
N GLY A 55 1.28 -24.15 -3.55
CA GLY A 55 2.46 -24.56 -2.79
C GLY A 55 3.75 -24.56 -3.61
N ALA A 56 4.90 -24.35 -2.94
CA ALA A 56 6.22 -24.34 -3.57
C ALA A 56 6.66 -25.75 -4.07
N PRO A 57 7.49 -25.85 -5.14
CA PRO A 57 7.80 -27.12 -5.77
C PRO A 57 8.78 -27.98 -4.96
N SER A 58 8.37 -29.21 -4.62
CA SER A 58 9.26 -30.29 -4.17
C SER A 58 9.41 -31.33 -5.28
N ALA A 59 10.64 -31.70 -5.63
CA ALA A 59 10.94 -32.48 -6.83
C ALA A 59 11.15 -33.97 -6.54
N ALA A 60 10.24 -34.83 -7.00
CA ALA A 60 10.46 -36.27 -7.15
C ALA A 60 9.58 -36.89 -8.27
N LEU A 61 10.23 -37.53 -9.24
CA LEU A 61 9.64 -38.52 -10.18
C LEU A 61 9.99 -39.93 -9.65
N PRO A 62 9.25 -41.04 -9.93
CA PRO A 62 8.71 -41.45 -11.24
C PRO A 62 7.39 -42.31 -11.11
N PRO A 63 7.06 -43.35 -11.93
CA PRO A 63 7.21 -43.64 -13.38
C PRO A 63 5.84 -43.86 -14.13
N VAL A 64 5.89 -44.35 -15.38
CA VAL A 64 4.79 -44.43 -16.38
C VAL A 64 3.96 -45.73 -16.39
N SER A 65 2.63 -45.63 -16.54
CA SER A 65 1.71 -46.52 -17.32
C SER A 65 0.25 -45.98 -17.28
N GLY A 66 -0.70 -46.28 -18.17
CA GLY A 66 -0.68 -46.96 -19.48
C GLY A 66 -2.10 -47.18 -20.08
N SER A 67 -2.28 -46.89 -21.37
CA SER A 67 -3.41 -47.27 -22.28
C SER A 67 -4.89 -46.92 -21.97
N ALA A 68 -5.54 -46.28 -22.98
CA ALA A 68 -6.95 -46.35 -23.48
C ALA A 68 -8.06 -47.12 -22.70
N ALA A 69 -9.35 -46.75 -22.75
CA ALA A 69 -10.13 -46.50 -23.98
C ALA A 69 -11.57 -45.94 -23.77
N SER A 70 -12.25 -45.69 -24.89
CA SER A 70 -13.72 -45.69 -25.13
C SER A 70 -14.66 -44.67 -24.46
N GLN A 71 -15.36 -43.95 -25.33
CA GLN A 71 -16.50 -43.04 -25.17
C GLN A 71 -17.65 -43.57 -24.28
N GLY A 72 -18.28 -42.68 -23.49
CA GLY A 72 -19.55 -42.95 -22.77
C GLY A 72 -20.33 -41.66 -22.47
N ARG A 73 -21.59 -41.57 -22.90
CA ARG A 73 -22.45 -40.39 -22.76
C ARG A 73 -22.87 -40.12 -21.31
N SER A 74 -22.77 -38.87 -20.85
CA SER A 74 -23.97 -38.04 -20.57
C SER A 74 -23.59 -36.57 -20.39
N SER A 75 -24.47 -35.66 -20.81
CA SER A 75 -24.27 -34.21 -20.70
C SER A 75 -25.52 -33.55 -20.11
N SER A 76 -25.46 -33.19 -18.83
CA SER A 76 -26.50 -32.40 -18.16
C SER A 76 -26.32 -30.90 -18.45
N SER A 77 -27.36 -30.11 -18.17
CA SER A 77 -27.47 -28.72 -18.60
C SER A 77 -27.08 -27.70 -17.52
N ARG A 78 -26.49 -26.55 -17.90
CA ARG A 78 -27.16 -25.23 -17.78
C ARG A 78 -26.37 -24.02 -18.35
N GLY A 79 -27.14 -23.01 -18.78
CA GLY A 79 -26.99 -21.63 -18.29
C GLY A 79 -25.76 -20.78 -18.68
N LYS A 80 -25.74 -20.20 -19.89
CA LYS A 80 -24.88 -19.04 -20.20
C LYS A 80 -25.53 -17.70 -19.82
N LYS A 81 -24.93 -16.98 -18.87
CA LYS A 81 -24.85 -15.50 -18.75
C LYS A 81 -23.38 -15.23 -18.34
N ARG A 82 -22.51 -14.45 -18.99
CA ARG A 82 -22.59 -13.11 -19.65
C ARG A 82 -23.01 -11.97 -18.69
N PRO A 83 -22.29 -10.83 -18.70
CA PRO A 83 -21.75 -10.33 -17.43
C PRO A 83 -22.41 -9.06 -16.89
N ALA A 84 -22.32 -8.88 -15.58
CA ALA A 84 -22.67 -7.65 -14.89
C ALA A 84 -21.46 -6.68 -14.82
N ARG A 85 -21.53 -5.63 -15.64
CA ARG A 85 -21.00 -4.27 -15.43
C ARG A 85 -20.10 -4.06 -14.18
N LYS A 86 -18.78 -4.14 -14.35
CA LYS A 86 -17.80 -3.72 -13.32
C LYS A 86 -17.97 -2.22 -13.02
N SER A 87 -17.95 -1.83 -11.74
CA SER A 87 -17.60 -0.49 -11.30
C SER A 87 -16.11 -0.23 -11.53
N LYS A 88 -15.71 1.03 -11.75
CA LYS A 88 -14.31 1.41 -11.84
C LYS A 88 -13.72 1.55 -10.44
N SER A 89 -13.00 0.55 -9.96
CA SER A 89 -11.98 0.76 -8.92
C SER A 89 -10.73 1.35 -9.60
N GLY A 90 -10.34 2.56 -9.22
CA GLY A 90 -9.07 3.15 -9.65
C GLY A 90 -7.85 2.46 -8.99
N PRO A 91 -6.63 2.85 -9.38
CA PRO A 91 -5.45 2.59 -8.55
C PRO A 91 -5.54 3.35 -7.20
N ASN A 92 -4.56 3.12 -6.32
CA ASN A 92 -4.33 3.88 -5.08
C ASN A 92 -5.40 3.77 -3.99
N VAL A 93 -5.60 2.55 -3.45
CA VAL A 93 -6.06 2.39 -2.05
C VAL A 93 -4.86 2.15 -1.12
N GLY A 94 -3.91 1.32 -1.52
CA GLY A 94 -2.70 1.02 -0.72
C GLY A 94 -1.70 2.18 -0.60
N VAL A 95 -1.73 3.15 -1.52
CA VAL A 95 -0.91 4.38 -1.42
C VAL A 95 -1.58 5.40 -0.50
N ILE A 96 -2.89 5.59 -0.61
CA ILE A 96 -3.66 6.45 0.30
C ILE A 96 -3.60 5.89 1.73
N ALA A 97 -3.61 4.57 1.94
CA ALA A 97 -3.42 3.99 3.27
C ALA A 97 -2.03 4.30 3.90
N ILE A 98 -1.00 4.53 3.09
CA ILE A 98 0.33 4.96 3.55
C ILE A 98 0.35 6.48 3.76
N ILE A 99 -0.08 7.26 2.76
CA ILE A 99 -0.15 8.73 2.86
C ILE A 99 -1.03 9.16 4.04
N ALA A 100 -2.16 8.50 4.28
CA ALA A 100 -3.04 8.84 5.39
C ALA A 100 -2.48 8.41 6.76
N ALA A 101 -1.68 7.34 6.82
CA ALA A 101 -0.88 7.04 8.02
C ALA A 101 0.26 8.07 8.23
N SER A 102 0.81 8.64 7.15
CA SER A 102 1.79 9.73 7.20
C SER A 102 1.17 11.11 7.49
N VAL A 103 -0.08 11.38 7.07
CA VAL A 103 -0.81 12.62 7.40
C VAL A 103 -1.33 12.61 8.85
N LEU A 104 -1.55 11.42 9.42
CA LEU A 104 -1.67 11.24 10.87
C LEU A 104 -0.35 11.46 11.61
N LEU A 105 0.78 11.49 10.89
CA LEU A 105 2.09 11.93 11.36
C LEU A 105 2.41 13.32 10.80
N LEU A 106 1.54 14.30 11.12
CA LEU A 106 1.71 15.78 11.07
C LEU A 106 1.32 16.56 9.78
N VAL A 107 0.35 17.50 9.87
CA VAL A 107 0.24 18.79 9.11
C VAL A 107 -0.64 19.80 9.89
N GLY A 108 -0.41 21.13 9.78
CA GLY A 108 -1.33 22.23 10.12
C GLY A 108 -1.31 22.79 11.58
N ALA A 109 -1.79 24.01 11.86
CA ALA A 109 -0.94 25.20 12.06
C ALA A 109 -1.45 26.05 13.28
N SER A 110 -1.11 27.31 13.61
CA SER A 110 -0.22 28.39 13.07
C SER A 110 0.10 29.43 14.17
N VAL A 111 1.23 30.15 14.14
CA VAL A 111 1.56 31.25 15.08
C VAL A 111 1.28 32.65 14.50
N GLY A 112 0.74 33.58 15.31
CA GLY A 112 0.94 35.02 15.06
C GLY A 112 -0.12 36.04 15.50
N VAL A 113 -0.14 36.44 16.79
CA VAL A 113 -0.17 37.84 17.31
C VAL A 113 -0.38 37.82 18.84
N TRP A 114 0.27 38.74 19.55
CA TRP A 114 0.41 38.75 21.01
C TRP A 114 -0.69 39.52 21.77
N SER A 115 -0.97 39.07 23.02
CA SER A 115 -1.22 39.89 24.24
C SER A 115 -2.58 39.75 24.96
N LEU A 116 -2.51 39.82 26.30
CA LEU A 116 -3.59 40.07 27.30
C LEU A 116 -4.54 38.95 27.78
N ALA A 117 -4.02 37.77 28.17
CA ALA A 117 -4.44 36.97 29.33
C ALA A 117 -3.51 35.74 29.49
N GLY A 118 -3.31 35.09 30.64
CA GLY A 118 -3.85 35.37 31.98
C GLY A 118 -3.22 34.54 33.11
N GLY A 119 -2.09 33.87 32.85
CA GLY A 119 -1.25 33.21 33.86
C GLY A 119 -1.44 31.69 34.01
N PHE A 120 -0.47 30.92 33.51
CA PHE A 120 0.32 29.94 34.28
C PHE A 120 1.71 29.85 33.60
N GLY A 121 2.78 29.59 34.37
CA GLY A 121 4.16 29.82 33.91
C GLY A 121 4.93 28.54 33.57
N GLY A 122 5.04 28.24 32.27
CA GLY A 122 5.87 27.17 31.70
C GLY A 122 5.73 27.15 30.17
N GLU A 123 6.66 26.51 29.47
CA GLU A 123 6.41 26.10 28.08
C GLU A 123 5.50 24.86 28.08
N PRO A 124 4.53 24.74 27.16
CA PRO A 124 3.65 23.58 27.11
C PRO A 124 4.44 22.31 26.74
N THR A 125 4.11 21.20 27.39
CA THR A 125 4.71 19.89 27.18
C THR A 125 3.70 18.94 26.53
N GLY A 126 4.18 17.80 26.00
CA GLY A 126 3.27 16.78 25.45
C GLY A 126 2.26 16.22 26.45
N PHE A 127 2.51 16.33 27.76
CA PHE A 127 1.59 15.89 28.81
C PHE A 127 0.42 16.85 29.06
N ASP A 128 0.53 18.11 28.63
CA ASP A 128 -0.50 19.13 28.83
C ASP A 128 -1.71 18.93 27.90
N PHE A 129 -1.66 17.91 27.05
CA PHE A 129 -2.70 17.49 26.10
C PHE A 129 -3.28 16.10 26.41
N ILE A 130 -2.85 15.44 27.49
CA ILE A 130 -3.46 14.18 27.96
C ILE A 130 -4.79 14.50 28.65
N THR A 131 -5.87 13.83 28.22
CA THR A 131 -7.22 13.99 28.76
C THR A 131 -7.55 12.90 29.80
N GLN A 132 -8.73 12.97 30.41
CA GLN A 132 -9.27 11.88 31.25
C GLN A 132 -9.80 10.69 30.43
N GLU A 133 -9.91 10.83 29.10
CA GLU A 133 -10.33 9.76 28.18
C GLU A 133 -9.14 9.00 27.57
N ASP A 134 -7.91 9.34 27.94
CA ASP A 134 -6.68 8.67 27.49
C ASP A 134 -6.27 7.57 28.47
N GLU A 135 -6.28 6.33 27.99
CA GLU A 135 -5.95 5.14 28.76
C GLU A 135 -4.60 4.54 28.35
N ALA A 136 -4.13 4.84 27.14
CA ALA A 136 -2.83 4.40 26.65
C ALA A 136 -2.09 5.52 25.91
N ALA A 137 -0.76 5.49 26.00
CA ALA A 137 0.15 6.38 25.30
C ALA A 137 1.34 5.59 24.73
N ILE A 138 1.80 5.99 23.55
CA ILE A 138 3.02 5.48 22.89
C ILE A 138 3.92 6.67 22.59
N VAL A 139 5.00 6.80 23.35
CA VAL A 139 6.09 7.76 23.14
C VAL A 139 7.14 7.11 22.25
N ILE A 140 7.60 7.82 21.23
CA ILE A 140 8.60 7.38 20.25
C ILE A 140 9.60 8.52 20.07
N HIS A 141 10.89 8.21 19.92
CA HIS A 141 11.93 9.19 19.62
C HIS A 141 12.53 8.92 18.22
N PRO A 142 11.93 9.45 17.12
CA PRO A 142 12.26 9.03 15.76
C PRO A 142 13.74 9.21 15.42
N LYS A 143 14.33 10.35 15.80
CA LYS A 143 15.76 10.58 15.62
C LYS A 143 16.63 9.50 16.28
N ARG A 144 16.37 9.16 17.55
CA ARG A 144 17.15 8.15 18.29
C ARG A 144 17.00 6.76 17.68
N LEU A 145 15.79 6.43 17.22
CA LEU A 145 15.50 5.18 16.53
C LEU A 145 16.26 5.08 15.19
N LEU A 146 16.37 6.18 14.43
CA LEU A 146 17.18 6.24 13.20
C LEU A 146 18.68 6.22 13.48
N ASP A 147 19.15 6.90 14.53
CA ASP A 147 20.55 6.92 14.98
C ASP A 147 21.00 5.58 15.61
N ALA A 148 20.09 4.64 15.85
CA ALA A 148 20.37 3.39 16.56
C ALA A 148 21.24 2.40 15.73
N PRO A 149 22.24 1.73 16.35
CA PRO A 149 23.11 0.77 15.65
C PRO A 149 22.36 -0.34 14.90
N LEU A 150 21.21 -0.77 15.45
CA LEU A 150 20.34 -1.80 14.90
C LEU A 150 19.76 -1.44 13.52
N LEU A 151 19.53 -0.14 13.27
CA LEU A 151 18.94 0.35 12.02
C LEU A 151 19.98 0.98 11.08
N ALA A 152 21.14 1.40 11.60
CA ALA A 152 22.23 2.01 10.81
C ALA A 152 22.79 1.11 9.68
N ALA A 153 22.54 -0.20 9.72
CA ALA A 153 22.88 -1.13 8.63
C ALA A 153 21.84 -1.19 7.50
N LEU A 154 20.65 -0.64 7.70
CA LEU A 154 19.55 -0.68 6.73
C LEU A 154 19.59 0.55 5.80
N PRO A 155 19.36 0.41 4.48
CA PRO A 155 19.37 1.53 3.54
C PRO A 155 18.08 2.37 3.67
N MET A 156 17.99 3.15 4.76
CA MET A 156 16.84 3.97 5.10
C MET A 156 16.80 5.31 4.35
N ASP A 157 17.92 5.81 3.84
CA ASP A 157 18.02 7.16 3.26
C ASP A 157 16.97 7.41 2.17
N ASP A 158 16.85 6.52 1.17
CA ASP A 158 15.82 6.64 0.11
C ASP A 158 14.37 6.64 0.64
N SER A 159 14.14 6.06 1.83
CA SER A 159 12.83 6.04 2.49
C SER A 159 12.60 7.31 3.31
N ILE A 160 13.66 7.86 3.92
CA ILE A 160 13.65 9.14 4.65
C ILE A 160 13.47 10.29 3.66
N ASP A 161 14.24 10.32 2.57
CA ASP A 161 14.16 11.36 1.55
C ASP A 161 12.81 11.31 0.81
N LYS A 162 12.26 10.12 0.54
CA LYS A 162 10.88 9.99 0.06
C LYS A 162 9.84 10.48 1.08
N PHE A 163 10.02 10.18 2.36
CA PHE A 163 9.13 10.69 3.42
C PHE A 163 9.20 12.23 3.51
N ILE A 164 10.39 12.83 3.34
CA ILE A 164 10.60 14.29 3.26
C ILE A 164 9.97 14.87 1.99
N GLU A 165 10.03 14.16 0.86
CA GLU A 165 9.34 14.54 -0.38
C GLU A 165 7.81 14.57 -0.17
N GLU A 166 7.23 13.48 0.32
CA GLU A 166 5.78 13.30 0.51
C GLU A 166 5.17 14.14 1.65
N THR A 167 5.87 14.34 2.77
CA THR A 167 5.33 15.04 3.97
C THR A 167 5.90 16.44 4.18
N GLY A 168 7.11 16.72 3.67
CA GLY A 168 7.88 17.93 4.02
C GLY A 168 8.67 17.84 5.33
N ILE A 169 8.59 16.73 6.06
CA ILE A 169 9.13 16.61 7.41
C ILE A 169 10.35 15.71 7.42
N ASP A 170 11.46 16.20 7.97
CA ASP A 170 12.61 15.36 8.28
C ASP A 170 12.40 14.64 9.62
N PRO A 171 12.27 13.31 9.67
CA PRO A 171 12.10 12.57 10.93
C PRO A 171 13.34 12.69 11.84
N ARG A 172 14.52 13.02 11.30
CA ARG A 172 15.75 13.33 12.07
C ARG A 172 15.63 14.67 12.80
N GLY A 173 14.68 15.53 12.41
CA GLY A 173 14.30 16.77 13.10
C GLY A 173 13.32 16.57 14.26
N ILE A 174 12.62 15.42 14.34
CA ILE A 174 11.63 15.16 15.40
C ILE A 174 12.34 14.68 16.66
N LYS A 175 12.09 15.36 17.79
CA LYS A 175 12.61 14.98 19.11
C LYS A 175 11.77 13.84 19.71
N GLN A 176 10.44 13.97 19.67
CA GLN A 176 9.49 13.04 20.29
C GLN A 176 8.16 13.02 19.52
N VAL A 177 7.55 11.85 19.38
CA VAL A 177 6.14 11.65 19.00
C VAL A 177 5.44 10.98 20.18
N THR A 178 4.21 11.37 20.49
CA THR A 178 3.39 10.79 21.56
C THR A 178 1.99 10.57 21.04
N VAL A 179 1.64 9.31 20.78
CA VAL A 179 0.30 8.89 20.35
C VAL A 179 -0.52 8.52 21.58
N LEU A 180 -1.66 9.17 21.78
CA LEU A 180 -2.59 8.97 22.89
C LEU A 180 -3.86 8.26 22.39
N MET A 181 -4.43 7.33 23.16
CA MET A 181 -5.61 6.56 22.75
C MET A 181 -6.37 5.91 23.94
N GLN A 182 -7.55 5.36 23.65
CA GLN A 182 -8.29 4.46 24.55
C GLN A 182 -7.79 3.01 24.44
N SER A 183 -7.89 2.25 25.53
CA SER A 183 -7.36 0.86 25.62
C SER A 183 -8.07 -0.11 24.68
N SER A 184 -9.35 0.13 24.40
CA SER A 184 -10.15 -0.57 23.38
C SER A 184 -9.58 -0.42 21.96
N ASN A 185 -9.02 0.76 21.64
CA ASN A 185 -8.46 1.06 20.32
C ASN A 185 -7.06 0.47 20.17
N LEU A 186 -6.31 0.33 21.26
CA LEU A 186 -4.98 -0.31 21.28
C LEU A 186 -5.05 -1.78 20.83
N GLN A 187 -6.01 -2.57 21.34
CA GLN A 187 -6.20 -3.96 20.88
C GLN A 187 -6.55 -4.03 19.38
N THR A 188 -7.35 -3.08 18.89
CA THR A 188 -7.69 -2.95 17.46
C THR A 188 -6.44 -2.63 16.63
N ALA A 189 -5.63 -1.66 17.04
CA ALA A 189 -4.39 -1.27 16.33
C ALA A 189 -3.37 -2.42 16.25
N VAL A 190 -3.17 -3.16 17.35
CA VAL A 190 -2.24 -4.31 17.42
C VAL A 190 -2.71 -5.50 16.57
N SER A 191 -4.02 -5.74 16.48
CA SER A 191 -4.57 -6.88 15.73
C SER A 191 -4.86 -6.60 14.24
N ALA A 192 -5.10 -5.33 13.88
CA ALA A 192 -5.37 -4.90 12.50
C ALA A 192 -4.13 -4.99 11.58
N GLY A 193 -2.95 -4.72 12.13
CA GLY A 193 -1.70 -4.63 11.37
C GLY A 193 -1.67 -3.49 10.33
N PRO A 194 -0.57 -3.34 9.56
CA PRO A 194 -0.33 -2.17 8.71
C PRO A 194 -1.29 -1.97 7.51
N ARG A 195 -2.30 -2.83 7.33
CA ARG A 195 -3.21 -2.83 6.17
C ARG A 195 -4.67 -2.50 6.51
N ALA A 196 -5.01 -2.31 7.78
CA ALA A 196 -6.39 -2.05 8.23
C ALA A 196 -6.53 -0.78 9.08
N LEU A 197 -5.68 0.22 8.83
CA LEU A 197 -5.89 1.62 9.22
C LEU A 197 -7.01 2.26 8.37
N ASP A 198 -8.25 1.80 8.57
CA ASP A 198 -9.46 2.42 8.00
C ASP A 198 -9.79 3.70 8.79
N LEU A 199 -9.24 4.83 8.34
CA LEU A 199 -9.33 6.09 9.07
C LEU A 199 -10.76 6.61 9.24
N SER A 200 -11.69 6.19 8.37
CA SER A 200 -13.12 6.51 8.51
C SER A 200 -13.73 5.95 9.81
N ARG A 201 -13.09 4.93 10.40
CA ARG A 201 -13.48 4.30 11.68
C ARG A 201 -12.63 4.74 12.87
N MET A 202 -11.54 5.48 12.65
CA MET A 202 -10.56 5.82 13.68
C MET A 202 -10.57 7.30 14.08
N GLN A 203 -11.56 8.08 13.62
CA GLN A 203 -11.62 9.53 13.77
C GLN A 203 -11.38 10.00 15.22
N ASP A 204 -12.23 9.61 16.17
CA ASP A 204 -12.05 9.95 17.60
C ASP A 204 -11.02 9.07 18.34
N ALA A 205 -10.40 8.09 17.68
CA ALA A 205 -9.78 6.94 18.34
C ALA A 205 -8.40 7.21 18.98
N TYR A 206 -7.67 8.19 18.44
CA TYR A 206 -6.33 8.60 18.88
C TYR A 206 -6.15 10.12 18.79
N SER A 207 -5.09 10.63 19.42
CA SER A 207 -4.47 11.92 19.14
C SER A 207 -2.95 11.76 19.07
N VAL A 208 -2.27 12.64 18.35
CA VAL A 208 -0.81 12.62 18.15
C VAL A 208 -0.23 13.96 18.55
N VAL A 209 0.70 13.96 19.49
CA VAL A 209 1.48 15.14 19.90
C VAL A 209 2.92 14.94 19.45
N VAL A 210 3.54 15.96 18.87
CA VAL A 210 4.91 15.86 18.34
C VAL A 210 5.72 17.07 18.78
N GLU A 211 6.89 16.78 19.32
CA GLU A 211 7.90 17.76 19.69
C GLU A 211 9.05 17.71 18.68
N PHE A 212 9.36 18.87 18.08
CA PHE A 212 10.44 19.07 17.13
C PHE A 212 11.71 19.55 17.82
N SER A 213 12.87 19.20 17.27
CA SER A 213 14.19 19.60 17.80
C SER A 213 14.57 21.05 17.49
N GLN A 214 13.81 21.70 16.60
CA GLN A 214 13.97 23.09 16.15
C GLN A 214 12.58 23.67 15.83
N PRO A 215 12.42 25.01 15.77
CA PRO A 215 11.18 25.62 15.30
C PRO A 215 10.75 25.10 13.93
N PHE A 216 9.49 24.67 13.80
CA PHE A 216 8.94 24.18 12.54
C PHE A 216 8.13 25.29 11.85
N ASP A 217 8.33 25.49 10.54
CA ASP A 217 7.32 26.16 9.73
C ASP A 217 6.28 25.13 9.26
N ILE A 218 5.04 25.48 9.51
CA ILE A 218 3.87 24.65 9.23
C ILE A 218 3.11 25.11 7.99
N GLN A 219 3.39 26.31 7.48
CA GLN A 219 2.92 26.71 6.15
C GLN A 219 3.58 25.82 5.08
N THR A 220 4.88 25.53 5.21
CA THR A 220 5.62 24.55 4.38
C THR A 220 4.94 23.17 4.33
N LEU A 221 4.27 22.74 5.41
CA LEU A 221 3.54 21.47 5.45
C LEU A 221 2.17 21.55 4.76
N ILE A 222 1.47 22.69 4.93
CA ILE A 222 0.22 22.99 4.22
C ILE A 222 0.47 23.09 2.71
N ASP A 223 1.49 23.84 2.29
CA ASP A 223 1.80 24.15 0.88
C ASP A 223 2.15 22.90 0.06
N LYS A 224 2.71 21.86 0.69
CA LYS A 224 2.92 20.53 0.08
C LYS A 224 1.65 19.68 -0.06
N SER A 225 0.59 20.01 0.67
CA SER A 225 -0.61 19.18 0.84
C SER A 225 -1.86 19.67 0.06
N VAL A 226 -1.76 20.82 -0.61
CA VAL A 226 -2.91 21.61 -1.11
C VAL A 226 -3.73 20.93 -2.22
N ASP A 227 -3.13 20.05 -3.03
CA ASP A 227 -3.84 19.43 -4.17
C ASP A 227 -4.94 18.44 -3.75
N GLU A 228 -4.82 17.82 -2.57
CA GLU A 228 -5.79 16.85 -2.05
C GLU A 228 -6.54 17.28 -0.78
N LEU A 229 -6.05 18.29 -0.04
CA LEU A 229 -6.63 18.73 1.24
C LEU A 229 -6.99 20.23 1.26
N GLN A 230 -8.10 20.55 1.93
CA GLN A 230 -8.52 21.91 2.24
C GLN A 230 -8.17 22.25 3.69
N PHE A 231 -7.75 23.49 3.92
CA PHE A 231 -7.30 24.00 5.22
C PHE A 231 -8.10 25.25 5.60
N GLU A 232 -8.80 25.23 6.74
CA GLU A 232 -9.53 26.35 7.31
C GLU A 232 -8.98 26.68 8.71
N THR A 233 -8.66 27.95 9.00
CA THR A 233 -8.28 28.33 10.38
C THR A 233 -9.53 28.46 11.25
N ALA A 234 -9.53 27.77 12.38
CA ALA A 234 -10.60 27.72 13.36
C ALA A 234 -10.08 28.10 14.76
N THR A 235 -10.99 28.35 15.70
CA THR A 235 -10.65 28.75 17.07
C THR A 235 -11.57 28.07 18.09
N HIS A 236 -10.99 27.53 19.16
CA HIS A 236 -11.72 26.88 20.25
C HIS A 236 -11.10 27.26 21.60
N ASP A 237 -11.92 27.71 22.55
CA ASP A 237 -11.52 28.23 23.87
C ASP A 237 -10.34 29.25 23.84
N GLY A 238 -10.26 30.04 22.77
CA GLY A 238 -9.22 31.05 22.53
C GLY A 238 -7.97 30.52 21.82
N ASN A 239 -7.80 29.20 21.71
CA ASN A 239 -6.72 28.57 20.98
C ASN A 239 -7.06 28.50 19.48
N ALA A 240 -6.13 28.93 18.61
CA ALA A 240 -6.25 28.78 17.17
C ALA A 240 -5.74 27.40 16.72
N TYR A 241 -6.46 26.76 15.81
CA TYR A 241 -6.08 25.49 15.18
C TYR A 241 -6.47 25.50 13.70
N HIS A 242 -5.93 24.59 12.91
CA HIS A 242 -6.31 24.42 11.51
C HIS A 242 -7.11 23.15 11.33
N ARG A 243 -8.18 23.30 10.57
CA ARG A 243 -9.19 22.31 10.27
C ARG A 243 -8.93 21.80 8.86
N ILE A 244 -8.74 20.50 8.73
CA ILE A 244 -8.23 19.84 7.54
C ILE A 244 -9.31 18.88 7.02
N THR A 245 -9.71 19.05 5.77
CA THR A 245 -10.79 18.27 5.14
C THR A 245 -10.42 17.79 3.73
N PRO A 246 -10.88 16.61 3.28
CA PRO A 246 -10.59 16.12 1.92
C PRO A 246 -11.19 16.99 0.81
N SER A 247 -10.39 17.23 -0.24
CA SER A 247 -10.81 17.98 -1.42
C SER A 247 -11.93 17.26 -2.18
N ALA A 248 -13.02 17.98 -2.46
CA ALA A 248 -14.25 17.46 -3.07
C ALA A 248 -14.09 16.89 -4.51
N LYS A 249 -12.89 16.91 -5.09
CA LYS A 249 -12.56 16.25 -6.37
C LYS A 249 -12.26 14.76 -6.22
N ASN A 250 -11.63 14.35 -5.12
CA ASN A 250 -11.09 12.99 -4.93
C ASN A 250 -11.79 12.20 -3.81
N ALA A 251 -12.48 12.87 -2.87
CA ALA A 251 -13.14 12.22 -1.73
C ALA A 251 -14.10 11.10 -2.15
N SER A 252 -13.90 9.88 -1.62
CA SER A 252 -14.91 8.83 -1.72
C SER A 252 -16.05 9.10 -0.73
N ARG A 253 -17.13 8.32 -0.85
CA ARG A 253 -18.37 8.55 -0.07
C ARG A 253 -18.27 8.19 1.41
N SER A 254 -17.12 7.68 1.86
CA SER A 254 -16.76 7.43 3.27
C SER A 254 -15.76 8.44 3.84
N ASP A 255 -15.09 9.21 2.98
CA ASP A 255 -13.94 10.05 3.41
C ASP A 255 -14.38 11.50 3.66
N ALA A 256 -15.51 11.90 3.07
CA ALA A 256 -16.05 13.26 3.15
C ALA A 256 -16.42 13.74 4.56
N ASP A 257 -16.54 12.82 5.53
CA ASP A 257 -16.83 13.12 6.94
C ASP A 257 -15.57 13.15 7.83
N LEU A 258 -14.36 12.93 7.28
CA LEU A 258 -13.10 13.02 8.03
C LEU A 258 -12.67 14.48 8.19
N VAL A 259 -12.68 14.97 9.43
CA VAL A 259 -12.20 16.32 9.80
C VAL A 259 -11.09 16.22 10.84
N ILE A 260 -9.86 16.52 10.42
CA ILE A 260 -8.68 16.56 11.30
C ILE A 260 -8.50 17.99 11.80
N GLY A 261 -8.21 18.15 13.09
CA GLY A 261 -7.77 19.41 13.70
C GLY A 261 -6.29 19.32 14.06
N ALA A 262 -5.53 20.37 13.78
CA ALA A 262 -4.12 20.46 14.15
C ALA A 262 -3.73 21.84 14.71
N HIS A 263 -3.04 21.87 15.85
CA HIS A 263 -2.77 23.04 16.67
C HIS A 263 -1.30 23.14 17.05
N ALA A 264 -0.64 24.21 16.58
CA ALA A 264 0.72 24.56 17.02
C ALA A 264 0.67 25.19 18.43
N ALA A 265 1.01 24.40 19.45
CA ALA A 265 0.99 24.80 20.86
C ALA A 265 2.22 25.65 21.26
N SER A 266 3.34 25.47 20.55
CA SER A 266 4.54 26.31 20.61
C SER A 266 5.22 26.31 19.24
N GLU A 267 6.38 26.99 19.12
CA GLU A 267 7.22 26.89 17.93
C GLU A 267 7.78 25.48 17.69
N THR A 268 7.77 24.60 18.71
CA THR A 268 8.33 23.24 18.67
C THR A 268 7.32 22.13 18.97
N LEU A 269 6.10 22.43 19.41
CA LEU A 269 5.08 21.44 19.78
C LEU A 269 3.84 21.52 18.87
N LEU A 270 3.54 20.43 18.15
CA LEU A 270 2.32 20.27 17.36
C LEU A 270 1.38 19.21 17.96
N VAL A 271 0.09 19.48 17.97
CA VAL A 271 -0.98 18.56 18.41
C VAL A 271 -1.93 18.29 17.24
N VAL A 272 -2.19 17.03 16.91
CA VAL A 272 -3.05 16.59 15.79
C VAL A 272 -4.06 15.56 16.28
N ALA A 273 -5.34 15.70 15.94
CA ALA A 273 -6.40 14.73 16.25
C ALA A 273 -7.59 14.91 15.28
N ALA A 274 -8.68 14.15 15.43
CA ALA A 274 -9.97 14.64 14.91
C ALA A 274 -10.36 15.95 15.60
N GLU A 275 -11.06 16.83 14.88
CA GLU A 275 -11.48 18.15 15.39
C GLU A 275 -12.22 18.05 16.74
N SER A 276 -13.12 17.08 16.88
CA SER A 276 -13.84 16.72 18.11
C SER A 276 -12.91 16.44 19.29
N ARG A 277 -11.86 15.63 19.09
CA ARG A 277 -10.91 15.23 20.12
C ARG A 277 -9.94 16.38 20.45
N LEU A 278 -9.47 17.12 19.45
CA LEU A 278 -8.61 18.29 19.67
C LEU A 278 -9.34 19.37 20.50
N GLN A 279 -10.61 19.66 20.20
CA GLN A 279 -11.41 20.61 20.98
C GLN A 279 -11.49 20.19 22.45
N LYS A 280 -11.70 18.91 22.77
CA LYS A 280 -11.64 18.41 24.16
C LYS A 280 -10.27 18.66 24.81
N MET A 281 -9.18 18.29 24.12
CA MET A 281 -7.81 18.44 24.63
C MET A 281 -7.48 19.91 24.96
N LEU A 282 -7.90 20.83 24.09
CA LEU A 282 -7.78 22.28 24.29
C LEU A 282 -8.64 22.82 25.45
N SER A 283 -9.82 22.25 25.69
CA SER A 283 -10.71 22.64 26.81
C SER A 283 -10.26 22.11 28.17
N THR A 284 -9.70 20.90 28.25
CA THR A 284 -9.39 20.26 29.56
C THR A 284 -8.05 20.67 30.13
N GLY A 285 -7.05 20.90 29.27
CA GLY A 285 -5.64 20.95 29.68
C GLY A 285 -5.13 19.62 30.26
N GLY A 286 -3.88 19.61 30.72
CA GLY A 286 -3.16 18.42 31.16
C GLY A 286 -3.81 17.72 32.35
N ALA A 287 -4.51 16.62 32.09
CA ALA A 287 -5.18 15.86 33.13
C ALA A 287 -4.16 15.09 33.99
N SER A 288 -4.26 15.26 35.31
CA SER A 288 -3.49 14.50 36.30
C SER A 288 -4.06 13.08 36.46
N THR A 289 -3.95 12.26 35.41
CA THR A 289 -4.39 10.86 35.38
C THR A 289 -3.28 9.90 35.86
N LYS A 290 -3.64 8.63 36.09
CA LYS A 290 -2.66 7.56 36.32
C LYS A 290 -1.71 7.37 35.12
N LEU A 291 -2.20 7.55 33.89
CA LEU A 291 -1.38 7.52 32.68
C LEU A 291 -0.32 8.64 32.73
N THR A 292 -0.72 9.86 33.08
CA THR A 292 0.19 11.01 33.21
C THR A 292 1.23 10.85 34.32
N SER A 293 0.91 10.17 35.43
CA SER A 293 1.93 9.84 36.45
C SER A 293 2.88 8.75 35.97
N MET A 294 2.36 7.64 35.42
CA MET A 294 3.20 6.55 34.91
C MET A 294 4.15 6.99 33.80
N LEU A 295 3.74 7.91 32.93
CA LEU A 295 4.62 8.49 31.91
C LEU A 295 5.70 9.42 32.48
N LYS A 296 5.51 9.99 33.67
CA LYS A 296 6.50 10.84 34.37
C LYS A 296 7.45 10.02 35.24
N ASP A 297 7.00 8.86 35.73
CA ASP A 297 7.80 7.89 36.48
C ASP A 297 8.59 6.95 35.54
N ALA A 298 8.17 6.82 34.28
CA ALA A 298 8.88 6.07 33.24
C ALA A 298 10.13 6.81 32.74
N ASP A 299 11.19 6.06 32.46
CA ASP A 299 12.37 6.58 31.77
C ASP A 299 12.07 6.79 30.28
N LEU A 300 11.78 8.04 29.92
CA LEU A 300 11.51 8.46 28.55
C LEU A 300 12.78 8.62 27.71
N ASP A 301 13.98 8.51 28.29
CA ASP A 301 15.23 8.42 27.54
C ASP A 301 15.47 7.00 26.96
N ASN A 302 14.39 6.35 26.50
CA ASN A 302 14.38 5.11 25.72
C ASN A 302 13.72 5.37 24.35
N ASP A 303 13.97 4.51 23.36
CA ASP A 303 13.65 4.85 21.96
C ASP A 303 12.15 4.73 21.63
N ILE A 304 11.45 3.82 22.33
CA ILE A 304 9.98 3.77 22.40
C ILE A 304 9.58 3.44 23.85
N VAL A 305 8.61 4.18 24.40
CA VAL A 305 7.97 3.89 25.69
C VAL A 305 6.46 3.90 25.51
N MET A 306 5.82 2.76 25.78
CA MET A 306 4.38 2.58 25.74
C MET A 306 3.84 2.31 27.14
N VAL A 307 2.83 3.07 27.56
CA VAL A 307 2.07 2.84 28.80
C VAL A 307 0.62 2.60 28.43
N ALA A 308 -0.01 1.58 29.01
CA ALA A 308 -1.42 1.26 28.77
C ALA A 308 -2.10 0.83 30.07
N LEU A 309 -3.07 1.60 30.53
CA LEU A 309 -3.98 1.23 31.60
C LEU A 309 -4.90 0.09 31.14
N ASN A 310 -5.34 -0.74 32.07
CA ASN A 310 -6.20 -1.89 31.82
C ASN A 310 -7.24 -2.00 32.95
N ASP A 311 -8.52 -2.05 32.60
CA ASP A 311 -9.58 -2.45 33.52
C ASP A 311 -9.65 -3.99 33.60
N PRO A 312 -9.29 -4.61 34.74
CA PRO A 312 -9.31 -6.07 34.88
C PRO A 312 -10.71 -6.67 34.85
N ASP A 313 -11.76 -5.88 35.15
CA ASP A 313 -13.15 -6.34 35.20
C ASP A 313 -13.90 -6.11 33.87
N ALA A 314 -13.27 -5.43 32.90
CA ALA A 314 -13.83 -5.15 31.58
C ALA A 314 -14.32 -6.40 30.82
N SER A 315 -15.49 -6.30 30.19
CA SER A 315 -16.13 -7.42 29.49
C SER A 315 -15.30 -7.98 28.32
N ALA A 316 -14.48 -7.15 27.67
CA ALA A 316 -13.52 -7.59 26.67
C ALA A 316 -12.50 -8.59 27.23
N ASN A 317 -11.97 -8.35 28.44
CA ASN A 317 -11.03 -9.24 29.11
C ASN A 317 -11.68 -10.57 29.57
N GLN A 318 -13.02 -10.63 29.63
CA GLN A 318 -13.77 -11.88 29.83
C GLN A 318 -14.03 -12.64 28.51
N GLN A 319 -14.23 -11.92 27.39
CA GLN A 319 -14.43 -12.53 26.07
C GLN A 319 -13.13 -13.08 25.47
N THR A 320 -12.02 -12.34 25.59
CA THR A 320 -10.69 -12.80 25.14
C THR A 320 -10.34 -14.13 25.80
N ALA A 321 -10.57 -14.26 27.11
CA ALA A 321 -10.27 -15.47 27.86
C ALA A 321 -11.05 -16.73 27.40
N GLN A 322 -12.20 -16.57 26.74
CA GLN A 322 -13.00 -17.70 26.21
C GLN A 322 -12.48 -18.24 24.88
N ASN A 323 -11.68 -17.45 24.15
CA ASN A 323 -11.18 -17.78 22.81
C ASN A 323 -9.71 -18.24 22.78
N VAL A 324 -9.06 -18.35 23.95
CA VAL A 324 -7.65 -18.77 24.06
C VAL A 324 -7.50 -20.29 23.84
N PRO A 325 -6.61 -20.75 22.92
CA PRO A 325 -6.34 -22.17 22.73
C PRO A 325 -5.86 -22.87 24.01
N ALA A 326 -6.24 -24.14 24.19
CA ALA A 326 -5.99 -24.89 25.43
C ALA A 326 -4.54 -24.84 25.99
N PRO A 327 -3.46 -24.86 25.19
CA PRO A 327 -2.09 -24.72 25.70
C PRO A 327 -1.80 -23.36 26.37
N LEU A 328 -2.53 -22.31 25.99
CA LEU A 328 -2.36 -20.94 26.47
C LEU A 328 -3.42 -20.53 27.52
N ALA A 329 -4.41 -21.39 27.79
CA ALA A 329 -5.48 -21.13 28.76
C ALA A 329 -5.01 -20.67 30.16
N PRO A 330 -3.85 -21.10 30.72
CA PRO A 330 -3.33 -20.56 31.98
C PRO A 330 -3.03 -19.06 31.94
N TYR A 331 -2.68 -18.52 30.77
CA TYR A 331 -2.31 -17.11 30.56
C TYR A 331 -3.50 -16.21 30.22
N ALA A 332 -4.65 -16.80 29.88
CA ALA A 332 -5.89 -16.11 29.52
C ALA A 332 -6.40 -15.12 30.60
N LYS A 333 -6.00 -15.33 31.85
CA LYS A 333 -6.34 -14.50 33.02
C LYS A 333 -5.38 -13.34 33.30
N ILE A 334 -4.24 -13.21 32.60
CA ILE A 334 -3.28 -12.11 32.84
C ILE A 334 -3.95 -10.72 32.82
N PRO A 335 -4.83 -10.38 31.85
CA PRO A 335 -5.54 -9.09 31.86
C PRO A 335 -6.45 -8.87 33.08
N GLN A 336 -6.88 -9.93 33.77
CA GLN A 336 -7.76 -9.84 34.95
C GLN A 336 -6.96 -9.68 36.26
N LEU A 337 -5.63 -9.72 36.20
CA LEU A 337 -4.72 -9.59 37.35
C LEU A 337 -3.99 -8.23 37.39
N MET A 338 -3.95 -7.50 36.27
CA MET A 338 -3.18 -6.27 36.09
C MET A 338 -4.06 -5.02 35.93
N THR A 339 -3.53 -3.85 36.28
CA THR A 339 -4.17 -2.53 36.07
C THR A 339 -3.42 -1.64 35.08
N ALA A 340 -2.17 -1.96 34.75
CA ALA A 340 -1.41 -1.27 33.73
C ALA A 340 -0.30 -2.15 33.14
N THR A 341 0.08 -1.83 31.91
CA THR A 341 1.25 -2.32 31.19
C THR A 341 2.21 -1.14 31.00
N THR A 342 3.51 -1.40 31.07
CA THR A 342 4.54 -0.51 30.51
C THR A 342 5.48 -1.34 29.67
N VAL A 343 5.77 -0.89 28.44
CA VAL A 343 6.68 -1.53 27.50
C VAL A 343 7.72 -0.49 27.10
N ILE A 344 9.00 -0.82 27.29
CA ILE A 344 10.14 0.04 26.97
C ILE A 344 10.99 -0.70 25.94
N ILE A 345 11.35 -0.03 24.85
CA ILE A 345 12.24 -0.54 23.81
C ILE A 345 13.44 0.40 23.70
N ASN A 346 14.65 -0.15 23.72
CA ASN A 346 15.88 0.62 23.59
C ASN A 346 16.83 -0.11 22.62
N LEU A 347 16.90 0.41 21.39
CA LEU A 347 17.66 -0.16 20.29
C LEU A 347 19.16 0.14 20.40
N SER A 348 19.56 0.97 21.37
CA SER A 348 20.97 1.37 21.60
C SER A 348 21.56 0.84 22.93
N GLY A 349 20.72 0.38 23.86
CA GLY A 349 21.12 -0.04 25.21
C GLY A 349 21.46 -1.53 25.37
N GLU A 350 21.83 -1.89 26.61
CA GLU A 350 22.08 -3.27 27.05
C GLU A 350 20.79 -4.08 27.23
N THR A 351 19.64 -3.42 27.44
CA THR A 351 18.30 -4.02 27.43
C THR A 351 17.60 -3.58 26.16
N ILE A 352 17.18 -4.52 25.32
CA ILE A 352 16.47 -4.19 24.06
C ILE A 352 14.97 -4.01 24.26
N LEU A 353 14.39 -4.73 25.22
CA LEU A 353 12.98 -4.68 25.57
C LEU A 353 12.81 -4.90 27.09
N ALA A 354 11.94 -4.13 27.73
CA ALA A 354 11.45 -4.39 29.07
C ALA A 354 9.91 -4.30 29.09
N VAL A 355 9.25 -5.22 29.79
CA VAL A 355 7.78 -5.25 29.93
C VAL A 355 7.42 -5.34 31.42
N SER A 356 6.81 -4.29 31.96
CA SER A 356 6.32 -4.23 33.34
C SER A 356 4.79 -4.40 33.36
N LEU A 357 4.32 -5.30 34.22
CA LEU A 357 2.90 -5.56 34.48
C LEU A 357 2.58 -5.13 35.92
N GLU A 358 1.73 -4.12 36.10
CA GLU A 358 1.30 -3.66 37.42
C GLU A 358 0.10 -4.49 37.91
N GLY A 359 0.31 -5.35 38.89
CA GLY A 359 -0.74 -6.14 39.52
C GLY A 359 -1.74 -5.28 40.31
N LYS A 360 -3.02 -5.64 40.24
CA LYS A 360 -4.12 -4.91 40.93
C LYS A 360 -4.01 -4.95 42.46
N ASP A 361 -3.38 -6.00 42.99
CA ASP A 361 -3.05 -6.17 44.40
C ASP A 361 -1.83 -7.10 44.55
N SER A 362 -1.33 -7.29 45.77
CA SER A 362 -0.15 -8.10 46.04
C SER A 362 -0.32 -9.60 45.73
N ALA A 363 -1.54 -10.15 45.83
CA ALA A 363 -1.80 -11.55 45.48
C ALA A 363 -1.88 -11.73 43.96
N ALA A 364 -2.54 -10.81 43.25
CA ALA A 364 -2.54 -10.77 41.79
C ALA A 364 -1.13 -10.55 41.22
N THR A 365 -0.28 -9.77 41.90
CA THR A 365 1.15 -9.60 41.56
C THR A 365 1.93 -10.91 41.69
N GLN A 366 1.72 -11.67 42.77
CA GLN A 366 2.32 -13.00 42.94
C GLN A 366 1.85 -13.98 41.86
N GLU A 367 0.57 -13.96 41.52
CA GLU A 367 -0.01 -14.81 40.47
C GLU A 367 0.52 -14.43 39.06
N LEU A 368 0.68 -13.13 38.77
CA LEU A 368 1.35 -12.65 37.56
C LEU A 368 2.78 -13.16 37.47
N ASN A 369 3.57 -13.02 38.55
CA ASN A 369 4.96 -13.49 38.57
C ASN A 369 5.06 -15.01 38.36
N GLU A 370 4.16 -15.80 38.98
CA GLU A 370 4.08 -17.24 38.73
C GLU A 370 3.75 -17.57 37.26
N LEU A 371 2.82 -16.85 36.63
CA LEU A 371 2.45 -17.07 35.23
C LEU A 371 3.59 -16.70 34.28
N VAL A 372 4.18 -15.52 34.47
CA VAL A 372 5.32 -15.01 33.68
C VAL A 372 6.52 -15.95 33.79
N THR A 373 6.85 -16.41 35.00
CA THR A 373 7.93 -17.39 35.24
C THR A 373 7.68 -18.70 34.49
N LYS A 374 6.48 -19.28 34.59
CA LYS A 374 6.11 -20.53 33.89
C LYS A 374 6.11 -20.36 32.37
N GLY A 375 5.72 -19.18 31.87
CA GLY A 375 5.84 -18.84 30.45
C GLY A 375 7.29 -18.79 29.97
N LEU A 376 8.19 -18.18 30.76
CA LEU A 376 9.62 -18.14 30.45
C LEU A 376 10.28 -19.53 30.54
N GLU A 377 9.88 -20.38 31.49
CA GLU A 377 10.33 -21.78 31.56
C GLU A 377 9.91 -22.57 30.31
N GLN A 378 8.67 -22.41 29.85
CA GLN A 378 8.19 -23.02 28.60
C GLN A 378 8.96 -22.50 27.37
N ALA A 379 9.24 -21.20 27.30
CA ALA A 379 10.06 -20.62 26.23
C ALA A 379 11.51 -21.17 26.25
N LYS A 380 12.14 -21.26 27.43
CA LYS A 380 13.47 -21.85 27.64
C LYS A 380 13.51 -23.33 27.22
N ALA A 381 12.47 -24.10 27.54
CA ALA A 381 12.33 -25.49 27.10
C ALA A 381 12.19 -25.62 25.57
N LEU A 382 11.33 -24.81 24.94
CA LEU A 382 11.12 -24.81 23.49
C LEU A 382 12.38 -24.39 22.71
N ALA A 383 13.08 -23.34 23.18
CA ALA A 383 14.36 -22.91 22.60
C ALA A 383 15.42 -24.01 22.68
N THR A 384 15.49 -24.74 23.81
CA THR A 384 16.39 -25.88 23.99
C THR A 384 16.08 -27.00 22.98
N ILE A 385 14.80 -27.36 22.80
CA ILE A 385 14.38 -28.39 21.84
C ILE A 385 14.73 -27.98 20.39
N ALA A 386 14.50 -26.72 20.01
CA ALA A 386 14.87 -26.20 18.70
C ALA A 386 16.39 -26.21 18.47
N GLY A 387 17.18 -25.86 19.50
CA GLY A 387 18.63 -25.97 19.48
C GLY A 387 19.11 -27.42 19.26
N MET A 388 18.49 -28.39 19.93
CA MET A 388 18.81 -29.83 19.76
C MET A 388 18.44 -30.39 18.37
N GLY A 389 17.50 -29.78 17.66
CA GLY A 389 17.18 -30.13 16.26
C GLY A 389 18.20 -29.63 15.23
N SER A 390 19.16 -28.80 15.63
CA SER A 390 20.12 -28.17 14.73
C SER A 390 21.34 -29.05 14.48
N ALA A 391 21.45 -29.62 13.27
CA ALA A 391 22.61 -30.43 12.90
C ALA A 391 23.91 -29.59 12.88
N PRO A 392 25.00 -30.04 13.55
CA PRO A 392 26.25 -29.28 13.61
C PRO A 392 27.00 -29.33 12.27
N GLY A 393 26.86 -28.31 11.42
CA GLY A 393 27.67 -28.18 10.21
C GLY A 393 27.25 -27.20 9.10
N SER A 394 26.11 -26.50 9.19
CA SER A 394 25.62 -25.64 8.10
C SER A 394 26.23 -24.23 8.03
N SER A 395 26.93 -23.77 9.06
CA SER A 395 27.57 -22.45 9.10
C SER A 395 28.95 -22.46 8.41
N SER A 396 28.98 -22.44 7.07
CA SER A 396 30.21 -22.36 6.28
C SER A 396 30.80 -20.94 6.19
N GLY A 397 30.86 -20.23 7.33
CA GLY A 397 31.38 -18.87 7.44
C GLY A 397 31.47 -18.40 8.91
N ASN A 398 32.33 -17.42 9.17
CA ASN A 398 32.64 -16.90 10.53
C ASN A 398 31.52 -16.03 11.16
N GLY A 399 30.25 -16.23 10.78
CA GLY A 399 29.12 -15.49 11.36
C GLY A 399 28.66 -16.09 12.71
N PRO A 400 27.98 -15.30 13.56
CA PRO A 400 27.36 -15.83 14.77
C PRO A 400 26.31 -16.90 14.41
N ASN A 401 26.28 -18.00 15.18
CA ASN A 401 25.29 -19.05 14.98
C ASN A 401 23.92 -18.57 15.50
N PRO A 402 22.89 -18.38 14.64
CA PRO A 402 21.61 -17.80 15.07
C PRO A 402 20.89 -18.62 16.14
N MET A 403 21.08 -19.95 16.17
CA MET A 403 20.49 -20.80 17.20
C MET A 403 21.23 -20.71 18.53
N ALA A 404 22.55 -20.43 18.51
CA ALA A 404 23.29 -20.12 19.72
C ALA A 404 22.89 -18.74 20.27
N THR A 405 22.80 -17.72 19.40
CA THR A 405 22.32 -16.37 19.74
C THR A 405 20.91 -16.39 20.33
N LEU A 406 19.98 -17.15 19.74
CA LEU A 406 18.62 -17.31 20.28
C LEU A 406 18.60 -18.04 21.63
N THR A 407 19.44 -19.05 21.82
CA THR A 407 19.54 -19.78 23.10
C THR A 407 20.11 -18.91 24.20
N ASP A 408 21.15 -18.12 23.90
CA ASP A 408 21.75 -17.14 24.82
C ASP A 408 20.73 -16.04 25.20
N PHE A 409 20.07 -15.44 24.20
CA PHE A 409 19.00 -14.46 24.41
C PHE A 409 17.94 -14.95 25.40
N VAL A 410 17.33 -16.11 25.10
CA VAL A 410 16.23 -16.66 25.91
C VAL A 410 16.71 -17.04 27.31
N ASN A 411 17.97 -17.49 27.48
CA ASN A 411 18.56 -17.76 28.79
C ASN A 411 18.77 -16.49 29.62
N LYS A 412 19.27 -15.42 29.00
CA LYS A 412 19.59 -14.13 29.65
C LYS A 412 18.34 -13.31 30.05
N ILE A 413 17.13 -13.64 29.59
CA ILE A 413 15.88 -12.99 30.04
C ILE A 413 15.74 -13.10 31.57
N GLN A 414 15.53 -11.95 32.20
CA GLN A 414 15.35 -11.76 33.65
C GLN A 414 13.89 -11.43 33.98
N ILE A 415 13.47 -11.77 35.20
CA ILE A 415 12.16 -11.40 35.77
C ILE A 415 12.42 -10.82 37.17
N ASP A 416 11.98 -9.59 37.38
CA ASP A 416 12.09 -8.88 38.65
C ASP A 416 10.69 -8.51 39.17
N THR A 417 10.51 -8.47 40.49
CA THR A 417 9.24 -8.06 41.11
C THR A 417 9.49 -7.00 42.18
N THR A 418 8.93 -5.81 41.98
CA THR A 418 9.11 -4.65 42.87
C THR A 418 7.75 -4.04 43.20
N GLY A 419 7.32 -4.14 44.46
CA GLY A 419 5.99 -3.71 44.88
C GLY A 419 4.89 -4.53 44.16
N ASN A 420 4.04 -3.85 43.41
CA ASN A 420 3.01 -4.48 42.56
C ASN A 420 3.49 -4.73 41.11
N ASN A 421 4.71 -4.33 40.73
CA ASN A 421 5.20 -4.47 39.36
C ASN A 421 5.97 -5.78 39.17
N VAL A 422 5.58 -6.57 38.17
CA VAL A 422 6.36 -7.70 37.63
C VAL A 422 6.98 -7.25 36.31
N ALA A 423 8.31 -7.09 36.30
CA ALA A 423 9.07 -6.66 35.13
C ALA A 423 9.78 -7.86 34.47
N VAL A 424 9.71 -7.92 33.15
CA VAL A 424 10.43 -8.89 32.32
C VAL A 424 11.43 -8.14 31.45
N THR A 425 12.71 -8.42 31.66
CA THR A 425 13.83 -7.69 31.05
C THR A 425 14.50 -8.59 30.02
N PHE A 426 14.53 -8.15 28.77
CA PHE A 426 15.15 -8.82 27.64
C PHE A 426 16.47 -8.11 27.29
N PRO A 427 17.63 -8.62 27.74
CA PRO A 427 18.91 -8.03 27.40
C PRO A 427 19.24 -8.23 25.91
N ARG A 428 20.04 -7.31 25.35
CA ARG A 428 20.56 -7.38 23.99
C ARG A 428 21.44 -8.64 23.85
N PRO A 429 21.13 -9.57 22.93
CA PRO A 429 22.01 -10.71 22.71
C PRO A 429 23.26 -10.30 21.91
N GLU A 430 24.37 -10.96 22.20
CA GLU A 430 25.64 -10.72 21.52
C GLU A 430 25.55 -11.14 20.04
N GLY A 431 26.01 -10.28 19.13
CA GLY A 431 25.94 -10.53 17.68
C GLY A 431 24.59 -10.25 17.02
N LEU A 432 23.63 -9.62 17.73
CA LEU A 432 22.32 -9.27 17.17
C LEU A 432 22.42 -8.31 15.99
N ASP A 433 23.27 -7.28 16.11
CA ASP A 433 23.43 -6.23 15.11
C ASP A 433 24.04 -6.81 13.82
N GLU A 434 25.04 -7.69 13.91
CA GLU A 434 25.60 -8.43 12.77
C GLU A 434 24.62 -9.47 12.18
N LEU A 435 23.81 -10.12 13.01
CA LEU A 435 22.77 -11.05 12.55
C LEU A 435 21.70 -10.31 11.72
N ILE A 436 21.29 -9.12 12.16
CA ILE A 436 20.35 -8.26 11.42
C ILE A 436 20.99 -7.71 10.14
N ALA A 437 22.22 -7.19 10.20
CA ALA A 437 22.92 -6.70 9.02
C ALA A 437 23.10 -7.79 7.95
N SER A 438 23.44 -9.03 8.36
CA SER A 438 23.66 -10.15 7.43
C SER A 438 22.38 -10.79 6.87
N THR A 439 21.24 -10.67 7.56
CA THR A 439 19.96 -11.28 7.13
C THR A 439 18.97 -10.30 6.54
N MET A 440 18.80 -9.11 7.13
CA MET A 440 17.79 -8.14 6.72
C MET A 440 18.23 -7.32 5.50
N VAL A 441 19.50 -6.94 5.36
CA VAL A 441 19.95 -6.12 4.22
C VAL A 441 19.74 -6.84 2.87
N PRO A 442 20.09 -8.14 2.71
CA PRO A 442 19.75 -8.88 1.49
C PRO A 442 18.24 -9.03 1.26
N ALA A 443 17.46 -9.23 2.33
CA ALA A 443 16.00 -9.39 2.25
C ALA A 443 15.29 -8.09 1.84
N VAL A 444 15.71 -6.94 2.39
CA VAL A 444 15.20 -5.61 2.02
C VAL A 444 15.57 -5.28 0.57
N ALA A 445 16.79 -5.59 0.14
CA ALA A 445 17.20 -5.41 -1.27
C ALA A 445 16.35 -6.26 -2.23
N GLN A 446 16.12 -7.55 -1.91
CA GLN A 446 15.24 -8.42 -2.70
C GLN A 446 13.79 -7.92 -2.73
N ALA A 447 13.25 -7.49 -1.58
CA ALA A 447 11.91 -6.93 -1.49
C ALA A 447 11.74 -5.65 -2.33
N ARG A 448 12.74 -4.75 -2.32
CA ARG A 448 12.76 -3.53 -3.14
C ARG A 448 12.78 -3.87 -4.63
N THR A 449 13.64 -4.78 -5.08
CA THR A 449 13.67 -5.24 -6.48
C THR A 449 12.32 -5.87 -6.89
N ALA A 450 11.74 -6.73 -6.06
CA ALA A 450 10.44 -7.35 -6.33
C ALA A 450 9.28 -6.32 -6.38
N ALA A 451 9.30 -5.30 -5.52
CA ALA A 451 8.33 -4.19 -5.56
C ALA A 451 8.47 -3.37 -6.85
N THR A 452 9.70 -3.01 -7.24
CA THR A 452 10.04 -2.31 -8.49
C THR A 452 9.51 -3.07 -9.72
N GLN A 453 9.79 -4.37 -9.82
CA GLN A 453 9.27 -5.23 -10.90
C GLN A 453 7.73 -5.33 -10.89
N THR A 454 7.11 -5.41 -9.70
CA THR A 454 5.65 -5.49 -9.55
C THR A 454 4.96 -4.22 -10.04
N ALA A 455 5.51 -3.04 -9.72
CA ALA A 455 5.00 -1.76 -10.17
C ALA A 455 5.24 -1.52 -11.68
N GLY A 456 6.40 -1.90 -12.23
CA GLY A 456 6.64 -1.87 -13.68
C GLY A 456 5.65 -2.73 -14.47
N ARG A 457 5.32 -3.92 -13.96
CA ARG A 457 4.25 -4.78 -14.52
C ARG A 457 2.85 -4.17 -14.34
N ASN A 458 2.62 -3.33 -13.32
CA ASN A 458 1.36 -2.58 -13.18
C ASN A 458 1.24 -1.44 -14.22
N ASN A 459 2.34 -0.74 -14.52
CA ASN A 459 2.38 0.27 -15.57
C ASN A 459 2.08 -0.36 -16.95
N LEU A 460 2.70 -1.50 -17.26
CA LEU A 460 2.40 -2.27 -18.48
C LEU A 460 0.92 -2.71 -18.56
N LYS A 461 0.29 -3.13 -17.44
CA LYS A 461 -1.15 -3.45 -17.41
C LYS A 461 -2.03 -2.24 -17.71
N GLN A 462 -1.70 -1.06 -17.16
CA GLN A 462 -2.43 0.17 -17.43
C GLN A 462 -2.30 0.61 -18.90
N ILE A 463 -1.09 0.52 -19.47
CA ILE A 463 -0.85 0.73 -20.90
C ILE A 463 -1.67 -0.25 -21.75
N GLY A 464 -1.70 -1.54 -21.38
CA GLY A 464 -2.52 -2.54 -22.06
C GLY A 464 -4.02 -2.26 -22.02
N ILE A 465 -4.55 -1.84 -20.86
CA ILE A 465 -5.95 -1.41 -20.73
C ILE A 465 -6.24 -0.21 -21.64
N ALA A 466 -5.34 0.79 -21.69
CA ALA A 466 -5.48 1.95 -22.56
C ALA A 466 -5.42 1.57 -24.05
N TRP A 467 -4.52 0.66 -24.45
CA TRP A 467 -4.43 0.10 -25.81
C TRP A 467 -5.71 -0.65 -26.21
N HIS A 468 -6.28 -1.47 -25.32
CA HIS A 468 -7.54 -2.16 -25.58
C HIS A 468 -8.72 -1.17 -25.69
N ASN A 469 -8.79 -0.14 -24.85
CA ASN A 469 -9.83 0.90 -24.95
C ASN A 469 -9.69 1.75 -26.23
N PHE A 470 -8.45 2.07 -26.63
CA PHE A 470 -8.14 2.74 -27.90
C PHE A 470 -8.59 1.86 -29.08
N HIS A 471 -8.22 0.57 -29.09
CA HIS A 471 -8.66 -0.37 -30.10
C HIS A 471 -10.18 -0.55 -30.10
N ASP A 472 -10.86 -0.55 -28.95
CA ASP A 472 -12.31 -0.64 -28.95
C ASP A 472 -13.02 0.63 -29.47
N THR A 473 -12.32 1.76 -29.47
CA THR A 473 -12.82 3.02 -30.05
C THR A 473 -12.52 3.11 -31.54
N PHE A 474 -11.24 3.02 -31.94
CA PHE A 474 -10.77 3.26 -33.31
C PHE A 474 -10.61 1.99 -34.16
N LYS A 475 -10.87 0.82 -33.57
CA LYS A 475 -10.72 -0.53 -34.17
C LYS A 475 -9.31 -0.87 -34.66
N SER A 476 -8.31 -0.11 -34.25
CA SER A 476 -6.88 -0.28 -34.52
C SER A 476 -6.12 -0.06 -33.22
N LEU A 477 -4.95 -0.68 -33.07
CA LEU A 477 -3.97 -0.28 -32.06
C LEU A 477 -3.56 1.20 -32.26
N PRO A 478 -3.07 1.89 -31.20
CA PRO A 478 -2.55 3.25 -31.30
C PRO A 478 -1.29 3.30 -32.18
N PRO A 479 -0.95 4.44 -32.80
CA PRO A 479 -1.74 5.68 -32.85
C PRO A 479 -2.93 5.60 -33.83
N GLY A 480 -3.11 4.44 -34.46
CA GLY A 480 -4.08 4.19 -35.51
C GLY A 480 -3.40 3.66 -36.77
N SER A 481 -4.20 3.07 -37.67
CA SER A 481 -3.74 2.63 -38.99
C SER A 481 -3.70 3.80 -39.98
N LYS A 482 -2.99 3.63 -41.11
CA LYS A 482 -2.95 4.56 -42.27
C LYS A 482 -4.31 4.87 -42.92
N LYS A 483 -5.41 4.26 -42.43
CA LYS A 483 -6.81 4.48 -42.86
C LYS A 483 -7.69 5.16 -41.80
N THR A 484 -7.19 5.34 -40.58
CA THR A 484 -7.95 5.80 -39.41
C THR A 484 -7.30 6.97 -38.68
N ILE A 485 -5.98 7.14 -38.79
CA ILE A 485 -5.28 8.35 -38.37
C ILE A 485 -5.56 9.50 -39.36
N ASP A 486 -5.60 10.74 -38.88
CA ASP A 486 -5.66 11.90 -39.78
C ASP A 486 -4.33 12.01 -40.56
N LYS A 487 -4.42 12.44 -41.82
CA LYS A 487 -3.24 12.67 -42.66
C LYS A 487 -2.44 13.88 -42.22
N ASN A 488 -3.08 14.84 -41.54
CA ASN A 488 -2.40 16.01 -41.01
C ASN A 488 -1.49 15.65 -39.82
N HIS A 489 -1.70 14.50 -39.16
CA HIS A 489 -0.86 14.02 -38.05
C HIS A 489 0.32 13.15 -38.54
N LEU A 490 0.60 13.16 -39.84
CA LEU A 490 1.64 12.36 -40.48
C LEU A 490 2.68 13.23 -41.19
N ASP A 491 3.94 12.78 -41.14
CA ASP A 491 5.04 13.37 -41.91
C ASP A 491 4.94 13.05 -43.41
N ALA A 492 5.90 13.57 -44.19
CA ALA A 492 5.97 13.34 -45.64
C ALA A 492 6.17 11.86 -46.05
N ASN A 493 6.64 11.00 -45.14
CA ASN A 493 6.80 9.55 -45.34
C ASN A 493 5.52 8.78 -44.94
N GLY A 494 4.62 9.43 -44.19
CA GLY A 494 3.41 8.85 -43.64
C GLY A 494 3.61 8.17 -42.28
N ARG A 495 4.63 8.58 -41.51
CA ARG A 495 4.85 8.22 -40.09
C ARG A 495 4.19 9.27 -39.17
N PRO A 496 3.71 8.89 -37.97
CA PRO A 496 3.14 9.84 -37.01
C PRO A 496 4.12 10.93 -36.56
N PHE A 497 3.64 12.14 -36.30
CA PHE A 497 4.45 13.19 -35.65
C PHE A 497 4.67 12.98 -34.14
N LEU A 498 3.78 12.23 -33.49
CA LEU A 498 3.74 11.98 -32.04
C LEU A 498 3.64 10.49 -31.72
N SER A 499 4.17 10.09 -30.58
CA SER A 499 4.15 8.70 -30.12
C SER A 499 2.74 8.13 -29.95
N TRP A 500 2.59 6.81 -30.12
CA TRP A 500 1.42 6.05 -29.65
C TRP A 500 1.09 6.33 -28.18
N ARG A 501 2.09 6.71 -27.37
CA ARG A 501 1.96 7.12 -25.97
C ARG A 501 1.04 8.35 -25.84
N VAL A 502 1.30 9.40 -26.63
CA VAL A 502 0.43 10.60 -26.67
C VAL A 502 -0.99 10.20 -27.09
N HIS A 503 -1.13 9.36 -28.13
CA HIS A 503 -2.43 8.95 -28.63
C HIS A 503 -3.27 8.07 -27.69
N ILE A 504 -2.71 7.52 -26.60
CA ILE A 504 -3.49 6.80 -25.57
C ILE A 504 -3.80 7.62 -24.31
N LEU A 505 -3.32 8.86 -24.19
CA LEU A 505 -3.56 9.73 -23.01
C LEU A 505 -5.04 9.82 -22.59
N PRO A 506 -6.04 10.01 -23.49
CA PRO A 506 -7.46 9.99 -23.13
C PRO A 506 -7.91 8.71 -22.42
N PHE A 507 -7.31 7.57 -22.77
CA PHE A 507 -7.64 6.24 -22.22
C PHE A 507 -6.91 5.93 -20.92
N LEU A 508 -5.91 6.76 -20.57
CA LEU A 508 -5.25 6.82 -19.26
C LEU A 508 -5.88 7.88 -18.33
N GLY A 509 -6.91 8.60 -18.79
CA GLY A 509 -7.55 9.70 -18.07
C GLY A 509 -6.90 11.07 -18.27
N GLN A 510 -5.79 11.14 -19.00
CA GLN A 510 -4.98 12.35 -19.24
C GLN A 510 -5.53 13.19 -20.40
N GLN A 511 -6.84 13.48 -20.39
CA GLN A 511 -7.50 14.24 -21.47
C GLN A 511 -6.98 15.67 -21.58
N ALA A 512 -6.80 16.39 -20.47
CA ALA A 512 -6.32 17.78 -20.49
C ALA A 512 -4.91 17.91 -21.09
N LEU A 513 -4.01 16.97 -20.76
CA LEU A 513 -2.68 16.89 -21.36
C LEU A 513 -2.75 16.55 -22.86
N TYR A 514 -3.65 15.65 -23.26
CA TYR A 514 -3.88 15.33 -24.68
C TYR A 514 -4.35 16.55 -25.48
N ASP A 515 -5.28 17.32 -24.92
CA ASP A 515 -5.85 18.52 -25.55
C ASP A 515 -4.84 19.67 -25.70
N ASN A 516 -3.70 19.62 -24.98
CA ASN A 516 -2.59 20.55 -25.12
C ASN A 516 -1.66 20.24 -26.33
N PHE A 517 -1.65 19.02 -26.87
CA PHE A 517 -0.73 18.64 -27.96
C PHE A 517 -1.24 19.11 -29.34
N HIS A 518 -0.34 19.73 -30.11
CA HIS A 518 -0.57 19.95 -31.55
C HIS A 518 -0.23 18.66 -32.30
N LEU A 519 -1.27 17.89 -32.67
CA LEU A 519 -1.14 16.56 -33.30
C LEU A 519 -0.60 16.62 -34.74
N ASP A 520 -0.68 17.78 -35.37
CA ASP A 520 -0.13 18.12 -36.69
C ASP A 520 1.27 18.75 -36.64
N GLU A 521 1.89 18.84 -35.45
CA GLU A 521 3.27 19.26 -35.25
C GLU A 521 4.15 18.12 -34.70
N PRO A 522 5.46 18.06 -35.05
CA PRO A 522 6.42 17.15 -34.43
C PRO A 522 6.48 17.23 -32.89
N TRP A 523 6.84 16.13 -32.24
CA TRP A 523 7.08 16.03 -30.79
C TRP A 523 8.07 17.06 -30.21
N ASP A 524 9.02 17.54 -31.03
CA ASP A 524 10.06 18.50 -30.67
C ASP A 524 9.79 19.93 -31.18
N SER A 525 8.57 20.21 -31.64
CA SER A 525 8.15 21.56 -32.04
C SER A 525 8.24 22.56 -30.88
N ALA A 526 8.22 23.86 -31.20
CA ALA A 526 8.24 24.91 -30.18
C ALA A 526 7.05 24.83 -29.20
N HIS A 527 5.92 24.26 -29.63
CA HIS A 527 4.71 24.08 -28.84
C HIS A 527 4.67 22.73 -28.09
N ASN A 528 5.03 21.63 -28.74
CA ASN A 528 4.95 20.30 -28.14
C ASN A 528 6.12 20.00 -27.17
N ARG A 529 7.30 20.61 -27.38
CA ARG A 529 8.51 20.28 -26.61
C ARG A 529 8.44 20.59 -25.09
N PRO A 530 7.77 21.65 -24.61
CA PRO A 530 7.55 21.84 -23.17
C PRO A 530 6.78 20.69 -22.50
N LEU A 531 5.80 20.11 -23.21
CA LEU A 531 4.92 19.05 -22.69
C LEU A 531 5.65 17.73 -22.38
N LEU A 532 6.92 17.58 -22.76
CA LEU A 532 7.76 16.45 -22.32
C LEU A 532 7.84 16.37 -20.79
N ALA A 533 7.83 17.50 -20.08
CA ALA A 533 7.92 17.54 -18.62
C ALA A 533 6.65 17.05 -17.91
N GLU A 534 5.50 17.05 -18.59
CA GLU A 534 4.21 16.60 -18.06
C GLU A 534 4.02 15.07 -18.22
N MET A 535 5.11 14.28 -18.13
CA MET A 535 5.08 12.84 -18.38
C MET A 535 4.25 12.08 -17.32
N PRO A 536 3.15 11.39 -17.70
CA PRO A 536 2.35 10.60 -16.76
C PRO A 536 3.15 9.47 -16.10
N ASP A 537 2.88 9.18 -14.83
CA ASP A 537 3.61 8.19 -14.02
C ASP A 537 3.63 6.78 -14.61
N VAL A 538 2.61 6.44 -15.40
CA VAL A 538 2.53 5.15 -16.10
C VAL A 538 3.65 4.96 -17.15
N TYR A 539 4.32 6.04 -17.57
CA TYR A 539 5.50 5.98 -18.44
C TYR A 539 6.83 6.08 -17.69
N LYS A 540 6.82 6.47 -16.42
CA LYS A 540 8.01 6.42 -15.56
C LYS A 540 8.34 4.94 -15.32
N SER A 541 9.52 4.51 -15.78
CA SER A 541 10.10 3.24 -15.36
C SER A 541 10.90 3.50 -14.09
N LEU A 542 10.71 2.67 -13.07
CA LEU A 542 11.28 2.89 -11.75
C LEU A 542 12.80 2.66 -11.76
N GLY A 543 13.54 3.62 -11.20
CA GLY A 543 15.01 3.62 -11.19
C GLY A 543 15.68 4.31 -12.38
N SER A 544 15.04 5.30 -13.01
CA SER A 544 15.70 6.19 -13.98
C SER A 544 15.15 7.62 -13.93
N ASP A 545 15.92 8.54 -13.35
CA ASP A 545 15.46 9.86 -12.88
C ASP A 545 15.42 10.95 -13.97
N THR A 546 14.85 10.62 -15.14
CA THR A 546 14.57 11.61 -16.19
C THR A 546 13.08 11.62 -16.50
N GLY A 547 12.35 12.54 -15.85
CA GLY A 547 10.89 12.71 -15.97
C GLY A 547 10.37 13.11 -17.35
N THR A 548 11.17 12.97 -18.40
CA THR A 548 10.86 13.25 -19.81
C THR A 548 11.09 12.04 -20.72
N THR A 549 11.72 10.95 -20.24
CA THR A 549 12.02 9.76 -21.05
C THR A 549 11.37 8.50 -20.49
N THR A 550 11.09 7.54 -21.36
CA THR A 550 10.45 6.27 -21.00
C THR A 550 11.21 5.08 -21.57
N ARG A 551 11.13 3.96 -20.84
CA ARG A 551 11.66 2.65 -21.22
C ARG A 551 10.59 1.73 -21.80
N TYR A 552 9.33 2.17 -21.90
CA TYR A 552 8.23 1.36 -22.44
C TYR A 552 8.10 1.56 -23.97
N LEU A 553 8.79 0.71 -24.73
CA LEU A 553 8.84 0.74 -26.19
C LEU A 553 8.01 -0.38 -26.83
N SER A 554 7.50 -0.16 -28.04
CA SER A 554 6.99 -1.22 -28.90
C SER A 554 8.07 -1.67 -29.89
N PHE A 555 7.68 -2.45 -30.91
CA PHE A 555 8.53 -2.82 -32.04
C PHE A 555 7.93 -2.29 -33.37
N ASP A 556 8.78 -1.65 -34.17
CA ASP A 556 8.50 -1.15 -35.52
C ASP A 556 9.20 -2.03 -36.59
N GLY A 557 8.61 -2.08 -37.78
CA GLY A 557 9.18 -2.74 -38.96
C GLY A 557 9.09 -4.27 -39.01
N ASN A 558 9.45 -4.83 -40.15
CA ASN A 558 9.68 -6.27 -40.40
C ASN A 558 8.63 -7.23 -39.81
N GLY A 559 7.34 -6.90 -39.93
CA GLY A 559 6.27 -7.75 -39.44
C GLY A 559 5.84 -7.51 -37.99
N ALA A 560 6.45 -6.59 -37.25
CA ALA A 560 6.03 -6.18 -35.90
C ALA A 560 4.66 -5.46 -35.87
N ILE A 561 4.12 -5.19 -34.69
CA ILE A 561 2.73 -4.71 -34.54
C ILE A 561 2.52 -3.20 -34.80
N LEU A 562 3.55 -2.35 -34.66
CA LEU A 562 3.51 -0.92 -34.98
C LEU A 562 4.36 -0.61 -36.22
N GLU A 563 4.08 -1.31 -37.32
CA GLU A 563 4.81 -1.23 -38.58
C GLU A 563 4.60 0.15 -39.26
N ASP A 564 5.69 0.83 -39.62
CA ASP A 564 5.74 2.26 -39.98
C ASP A 564 5.32 3.20 -38.82
N GLY A 565 5.42 2.75 -37.58
CA GLY A 565 4.87 3.43 -36.40
C GLY A 565 3.33 3.43 -36.35
N LEU A 566 2.66 2.64 -37.20
CA LEU A 566 1.21 2.64 -37.35
C LEU A 566 0.58 1.35 -36.81
N GLY A 567 -0.52 1.51 -36.06
CA GLY A 567 -1.18 0.40 -35.40
C GLY A 567 -1.97 -0.51 -36.34
N VAL A 568 -2.05 -1.79 -35.98
CA VAL A 568 -2.84 -2.81 -36.67
C VAL A 568 -4.17 -3.12 -35.97
N HIS A 569 -5.12 -3.74 -36.69
CA HIS A 569 -6.28 -4.38 -36.07
C HIS A 569 -5.84 -5.67 -35.34
N PHE A 570 -6.41 -6.02 -34.18
CA PHE A 570 -6.09 -7.31 -33.52
C PHE A 570 -6.35 -8.55 -34.39
N ARG A 571 -7.34 -8.50 -35.31
CA ARG A 571 -7.59 -9.58 -36.29
C ARG A 571 -6.43 -9.85 -37.27
N ASN A 572 -5.45 -8.94 -37.33
CA ASN A 572 -4.25 -9.10 -38.14
C ASN A 572 -3.12 -9.83 -37.37
N VAL A 573 -3.26 -9.96 -36.04
CA VAL A 573 -2.37 -10.76 -35.18
C VAL A 573 -2.81 -12.22 -35.29
N LYS A 574 -2.19 -12.97 -36.20
CA LYS A 574 -2.58 -14.35 -36.54
C LYS A 574 -1.98 -15.39 -35.60
N ASP A 575 -0.82 -15.10 -35.04
CA ASP A 575 -0.02 -16.05 -34.25
C ASP A 575 -0.51 -16.15 -32.79
N GLY A 576 -1.49 -15.30 -32.43
CA GLY A 576 -2.23 -15.29 -31.17
C GLY A 576 -1.91 -14.06 -30.33
N THR A 577 -2.93 -13.36 -29.83
CA THR A 577 -2.71 -12.14 -29.01
C THR A 577 -1.98 -12.41 -27.69
N SER A 578 -2.04 -13.63 -27.17
CA SER A 578 -1.25 -14.12 -26.02
C SER A 578 0.21 -14.44 -26.35
N ASN A 579 0.57 -14.41 -27.63
CA ASN A 579 1.85 -14.87 -28.18
C ASN A 579 2.60 -13.77 -28.94
N THR A 580 2.00 -12.59 -29.12
CA THR A 580 2.62 -11.43 -29.80
C THR A 580 2.77 -10.27 -28.83
N LEU A 581 3.98 -9.73 -28.74
CA LEU A 581 4.36 -8.60 -27.90
C LEU A 581 3.65 -7.32 -28.36
N ALA A 582 3.27 -6.50 -27.38
CA ALA A 582 2.71 -5.17 -27.57
C ALA A 582 3.71 -4.09 -27.13
N VAL A 583 4.25 -4.21 -25.92
CA VAL A 583 5.21 -3.27 -25.34
C VAL A 583 6.26 -4.05 -24.54
N VAL A 584 7.51 -3.59 -24.57
CA VAL A 584 8.68 -4.12 -23.86
C VAL A 584 9.30 -3.01 -23.00
N GLU A 585 9.80 -3.37 -21.82
CA GLU A 585 10.64 -2.50 -20.99
C GLU A 585 12.12 -2.67 -21.39
N VAL A 586 12.71 -1.66 -22.01
CA VAL A 586 14.10 -1.67 -22.49
C VAL A 586 15.11 -1.27 -21.40
N GLY A 587 16.40 -1.35 -21.70
CA GLY A 587 17.48 -0.81 -20.85
C GLY A 587 17.45 0.72 -20.77
N SER A 588 18.06 1.30 -19.74
CA SER A 588 18.11 2.76 -19.55
C SER A 588 18.92 3.47 -20.64
N ASP A 589 19.88 2.78 -21.28
CA ASP A 589 20.62 3.21 -22.47
C ASP A 589 19.74 3.34 -23.73
N ARG A 590 18.51 2.81 -23.70
CA ARG A 590 17.53 2.85 -24.79
C ARG A 590 16.27 3.65 -24.46
N ALA A 591 16.25 4.39 -23.36
CA ALA A 591 15.13 5.26 -23.03
C ALA A 591 14.99 6.40 -24.06
N VAL A 592 13.76 6.67 -24.50
CA VAL A 592 13.44 7.72 -25.49
C VAL A 592 12.52 8.78 -24.89
N PRO A 593 12.53 10.04 -25.37
CA PRO A 593 11.56 11.04 -24.95
C PRO A 593 10.13 10.55 -25.20
N TRP A 594 9.26 10.58 -24.19
CA TRP A 594 7.99 9.82 -24.25
C TRP A 594 7.02 10.31 -25.33
N THR A 595 7.11 11.56 -25.75
CA THR A 595 6.30 12.13 -26.84
C THR A 595 6.81 11.73 -28.24
N LYS A 596 8.07 11.29 -28.35
CA LYS A 596 8.74 10.98 -29.62
C LYS A 596 8.15 9.71 -30.27
N PRO A 597 7.82 9.74 -31.57
CA PRO A 597 7.37 8.56 -32.34
C PRO A 597 8.55 7.61 -32.65
N GLU A 598 9.20 7.13 -31.60
CA GLU A 598 10.32 6.19 -31.65
C GLU A 598 10.05 4.99 -30.74
N ASP A 599 10.42 3.82 -31.24
CA ASP A 599 10.21 2.47 -30.72
C ASP A 599 11.36 1.58 -31.24
N VAL A 600 11.42 0.31 -30.82
CA VAL A 600 12.54 -0.58 -31.20
C VAL A 600 12.42 -1.02 -32.66
N GLU A 601 13.35 -0.60 -33.52
CA GLU A 601 13.43 -1.09 -34.90
C GLU A 601 13.75 -2.60 -34.90
N PHE A 602 12.78 -3.42 -35.32
CA PHE A 602 12.93 -4.87 -35.32
C PHE A 602 13.75 -5.33 -36.53
N SER A 603 14.91 -5.94 -36.26
CA SER A 603 15.74 -6.59 -37.28
C SER A 603 15.71 -8.11 -37.13
N PRO A 604 15.18 -8.87 -38.11
CA PRO A 604 15.20 -10.33 -38.09
C PRO A 604 16.61 -10.95 -38.06
N THR A 605 17.64 -10.22 -38.50
CA THR A 605 19.03 -10.69 -38.54
C THR A 605 19.83 -10.36 -37.28
N ALA A 606 19.48 -9.30 -36.55
CA ALA A 606 20.12 -8.96 -35.28
C ALA A 606 19.60 -9.84 -34.13
N PRO A 607 20.38 -10.11 -33.06
CA PRO A 607 19.85 -10.73 -31.84
C PRO A 607 18.93 -9.75 -31.10
N VAL A 608 17.71 -10.16 -30.73
CA VAL A 608 16.69 -9.26 -30.13
C VAL A 608 17.21 -8.55 -28.89
N LEU A 609 17.93 -9.26 -28.00
CA LEU A 609 18.47 -8.68 -26.76
C LEU A 609 19.44 -7.50 -27.00
N SER A 610 20.15 -7.47 -28.13
CA SER A 610 21.05 -6.34 -28.47
C SER A 610 20.29 -5.06 -28.88
N LEU A 611 19.03 -5.20 -29.27
CA LEU A 611 18.12 -4.09 -29.55
C LEU A 611 17.54 -3.50 -28.26
N LEU A 612 17.39 -4.32 -27.21
CA LEU A 612 16.83 -3.92 -25.91
C LEU A 612 17.82 -3.18 -24.99
N GLY A 613 19.13 -3.25 -25.25
CA GLY A 613 20.15 -2.54 -24.48
C GLY A 613 20.56 -3.25 -23.18
N ALA A 614 20.87 -2.47 -22.14
CA ALA A 614 21.33 -2.92 -20.84
C ALA A 614 20.19 -3.53 -20.00
N ILE A 615 19.85 -4.78 -20.31
CA ILE A 615 18.89 -5.60 -19.55
C ILE A 615 19.60 -6.32 -18.39
N GLY A 616 18.96 -6.34 -17.22
CA GLY A 616 19.47 -6.99 -16.01
C GLY A 616 19.38 -8.52 -16.03
N ALA A 617 20.07 -9.17 -15.10
CA ALA A 617 20.08 -10.63 -14.97
C ALA A 617 18.68 -11.22 -14.69
N ASP A 618 17.80 -10.46 -14.01
CA ASP A 618 16.42 -10.82 -13.69
C ASP A 618 15.48 -10.81 -14.92
N GLY A 619 15.97 -10.34 -16.08
CA GLY A 619 15.21 -10.24 -17.32
C GLY A 619 14.48 -8.92 -17.51
N PHE A 620 13.46 -8.93 -18.36
CA PHE A 620 12.76 -7.74 -18.81
C PHE A 620 11.24 -7.91 -18.83
N SER A 621 10.52 -6.85 -18.45
CA SER A 621 9.06 -6.82 -18.40
C SER A 621 8.47 -6.68 -19.81
N VAL A 622 7.39 -7.40 -20.09
CA VAL A 622 6.64 -7.30 -21.36
C VAL A 622 5.13 -7.28 -21.16
N LEU A 623 4.46 -6.60 -22.08
CA LEU A 623 3.02 -6.64 -22.32
C LEU A 623 2.75 -7.42 -23.62
N LEU A 624 1.80 -8.35 -23.59
CA LEU A 624 1.30 -9.09 -24.74
C LEU A 624 0.03 -8.44 -25.30
N CYS A 625 -0.30 -8.69 -26.56
CA CYS A 625 -1.46 -8.12 -27.25
C CYS A 625 -2.82 -8.50 -26.62
N ASP A 626 -2.89 -9.50 -25.75
CA ASP A 626 -4.09 -9.85 -24.96
C ASP A 626 -4.24 -9.03 -23.67
N GLY A 627 -3.27 -8.17 -23.35
CA GLY A 627 -3.24 -7.38 -22.11
C GLY A 627 -2.55 -8.06 -20.92
N SER A 628 -2.04 -9.28 -21.08
CA SER A 628 -1.27 -9.98 -20.04
C SER A 628 0.18 -9.50 -20.00
N THR A 629 0.82 -9.62 -18.83
CA THR A 629 2.20 -9.14 -18.59
C THR A 629 3.11 -10.24 -18.06
N ARG A 630 4.23 -10.51 -18.73
CA ARG A 630 5.27 -11.47 -18.31
C ARG A 630 6.60 -10.77 -18.00
N THR A 631 7.52 -11.51 -17.41
CA THR A 631 8.94 -11.14 -17.34
C THR A 631 9.70 -12.22 -18.11
N ILE A 632 10.49 -11.83 -19.12
CA ILE A 632 11.21 -12.78 -19.97
C ILE A 632 12.69 -12.83 -19.54
N SER A 633 13.21 -14.05 -19.37
CA SER A 633 14.62 -14.30 -19.04
C SER A 633 15.58 -13.75 -20.11
N PRO A 634 16.76 -13.20 -19.75
CA PRO A 634 17.78 -12.83 -20.71
C PRO A 634 18.49 -14.07 -21.33
N THR A 635 18.17 -15.28 -20.86
CA THR A 635 18.64 -16.55 -21.47
C THR A 635 17.64 -17.15 -22.47
N THR A 636 16.49 -16.51 -22.69
CA THR A 636 15.48 -16.95 -23.67
C THR A 636 16.05 -16.94 -25.08
N LYS A 637 15.79 -18.00 -25.85
CA LYS A 637 16.34 -18.19 -27.20
C LYS A 637 15.88 -17.07 -28.14
N ASP A 638 16.83 -16.49 -28.88
CA ASP A 638 16.59 -15.43 -29.88
C ASP A 638 15.47 -15.77 -30.88
N GLN A 639 15.37 -17.03 -31.32
CA GLN A 639 14.28 -17.49 -32.19
C GLN A 639 12.91 -17.38 -31.54
N THR A 640 12.78 -17.67 -30.23
CA THR A 640 11.54 -17.45 -29.48
C THR A 640 11.24 -15.96 -29.37
N LEU A 641 12.24 -15.13 -29.06
CA LEU A 641 12.08 -13.68 -28.98
C LEU A 641 11.61 -13.07 -30.31
N LYS A 642 12.09 -13.58 -31.45
CA LYS A 642 11.65 -13.14 -32.79
C LYS A 642 10.22 -13.55 -33.10
N ALA A 643 9.85 -14.80 -32.80
CA ALA A 643 8.49 -15.32 -32.93
C ALA A 643 7.47 -14.59 -32.03
N LEU A 644 7.93 -13.96 -30.95
CA LEU A 644 7.11 -13.11 -30.08
C LEU A 644 6.90 -11.69 -30.64
N ILE A 645 7.71 -11.22 -31.58
CA ILE A 645 7.60 -9.87 -32.18
C ILE A 645 6.74 -9.89 -33.45
N THR A 646 6.83 -10.96 -34.23
CA THR A 646 6.04 -11.13 -35.45
C THR A 646 4.53 -11.24 -35.16
N LYS A 647 3.71 -10.54 -35.96
CA LYS A 647 2.24 -10.59 -35.84
C LYS A 647 1.57 -11.66 -36.71
N ALA A 648 2.28 -12.18 -37.71
CA ALA A 648 1.73 -13.11 -38.69
C ALA A 648 2.81 -13.98 -39.38
N GLY A 649 3.89 -14.33 -38.68
CA GLY A 649 4.98 -15.18 -39.18
C GLY A 649 4.68 -16.69 -39.09
N SER A 650 3.68 -17.07 -38.27
CA SER A 650 3.24 -18.46 -38.05
C SER A 650 4.30 -19.39 -37.46
N GLU A 651 5.26 -18.82 -36.72
CA GLU A 651 6.23 -19.58 -35.92
C GLU A 651 5.57 -20.27 -34.72
N VAL A 652 6.14 -21.41 -34.29
CA VAL A 652 5.76 -22.03 -33.01
C VAL A 652 6.56 -21.35 -31.89
N VAL A 653 5.87 -20.50 -31.12
CA VAL A 653 6.40 -19.95 -29.87
C VAL A 653 6.53 -21.08 -28.84
N GLY A 654 7.73 -21.27 -28.29
CA GLY A 654 7.99 -22.21 -27.20
C GLY A 654 7.62 -21.63 -25.83
N ASP A 655 8.09 -22.22 -24.73
CA ASP A 655 7.91 -21.63 -23.40
C ASP A 655 8.79 -20.37 -23.19
N PHE A 656 8.24 -19.33 -22.56
CA PHE A 656 8.84 -18.01 -22.32
C PHE A 656 8.19 -17.23 -21.15
#